data_AF-A0A3R9ULG7-F1
#
_entry.id   AF-A0A3R9ULG7-F1
#
_cell.length_a   1.000
_cell.length_b   1.000
_cell.length_c   1.000
_cell.angle_alpha   90.00
_cell.angle_beta   90.00
_cell.angle_gamma   90.00
#
_symmetry.space_group_name_H-M   'P 1'
#
loop_
_entity.id
_entity.type
_entity.pdbx_description
1 polymer ?
#
loop_
_entity_poly.entity_id
_entity_poly.type
_entity_poly.pdbx_seq_one_letter_code
_entity_poly.pdbx_strand_id
1 'polypeptide(L)'
;MPDVHRTVDAAWKLESAKIVASLTRMVRDVGLAEELAQDALVAALEQWPVSGVPDNPGAWLTTTAKRRALDHLRRSQRLERKQEQLAHELGQRQDRQQGPEARPDDEPDDVLRLVFLSCHPVLPTEARAALTLRLLGGLTAEEIARAFLVTETVITQRVAGAKRTLAEERVPFELPDGDHLAERLSSVLEVIYLIFNEGYSATSGDDLMRPGLCLEALRLGRLLAELAPREPEVHGLVALMEIQASRAAARTGPSGEPVPLHEQNRGRWDQLLIRRGFTAMLRARGCLVDGESGGAPGPYMLQAAIAVCHAQARSAQDTDWAQIASLYEALARVLPTPIVRLNRAVAVGMAHGPDAGLALIDTLLTDPVLRDYHLLPSVRGDLLTRLGRDDEARVEFRRAASLARNAAERAFLERRADELGAAAPQGPLLGRAADEFLGRDDLDAATSRSYGQTLRRLRRTLGDQQPLSSLTADQVARVFTTAWGGAAAATWNRHRSAVRSFGAWASLDDLTAGLDRRTGTGSAARPLDPAQLDAVWSLPDLPLREETLWRLLHESAAGVTAVLALNVEDLDLDDRRARAQSGSGAGSDIDPGSGAGSGSGEGSRSRSPTRSRDTWVSWRSGTARLLPRLLAGRTRGPVFLSDRRPGPARTPEASDLCPDTGRRRLSYERAEYLFKQATRPLDPARDGYTLRRLKPAPRDR
;
A
#
# COMPACT_ATOMS: atom_id res chain seq x y z
N MET A 1 -25.80 -12.51 23.12
CA MET A 1 -24.81 -11.59 23.72
C MET A 1 -24.29 -10.51 22.75
N PRO A 2 -24.02 -10.77 21.45
CA PRO A 2 -23.61 -9.73 20.48
C PRO A 2 -24.67 -8.66 20.16
N ASP A 3 -25.89 -8.85 20.63
CA ASP A 3 -27.05 -8.00 20.32
C ASP A 3 -27.12 -6.81 21.28
N VAL A 4 -27.02 -7.05 22.59
CA VAL A 4 -27.09 -6.00 23.64
C VAL A 4 -26.00 -4.94 23.48
N HIS A 5 -24.75 -5.33 23.20
CA HIS A 5 -23.66 -4.37 22.99
C HIS A 5 -23.90 -3.48 21.76
N ARG A 6 -24.45 -4.05 20.68
CA ARG A 6 -24.83 -3.28 19.49
C ARG A 6 -26.02 -2.35 19.77
N THR A 7 -27.01 -2.80 20.52
CA THR A 7 -28.15 -1.96 20.91
C THR A 7 -27.71 -0.81 21.82
N VAL A 8 -26.79 -1.06 22.77
CA VAL A 8 -26.21 -0.02 23.63
C VAL A 8 -25.45 1.00 22.79
N ASP A 9 -24.57 0.56 21.89
CA ASP A 9 -23.79 1.45 21.02
C ASP A 9 -24.71 2.29 20.12
N ALA A 10 -25.73 1.67 19.51
CA ALA A 10 -26.72 2.37 18.69
C ALA A 10 -27.53 3.40 19.50
N ALA A 11 -28.03 3.02 20.68
CA ALA A 11 -28.78 3.92 21.55
C ALA A 11 -27.91 5.10 22.05
N TRP A 12 -26.66 4.83 22.42
CA TRP A 12 -25.71 5.86 22.83
C TRP A 12 -25.39 6.84 21.71
N LYS A 13 -25.12 6.34 20.49
CA LYS A 13 -24.88 7.17 19.31
C LYS A 13 -26.06 8.08 18.97
N LEU A 14 -27.30 7.64 19.23
CA LEU A 14 -28.51 8.42 18.95
C LEU A 14 -28.85 9.45 20.03
N GLU A 15 -28.56 9.15 21.31
CA GLU A 15 -29.09 9.95 22.43
C GLU A 15 -28.02 10.73 23.23
N SER A 16 -26.74 10.38 23.10
CA SER A 16 -25.66 10.96 23.91
C SER A 16 -25.62 12.49 23.89
N ALA A 17 -25.72 13.11 22.71
CA ALA A 17 -25.70 14.57 22.58
C ALA A 17 -26.84 15.25 23.37
N LYS A 18 -28.06 14.70 23.31
CA LYS A 18 -29.22 15.22 24.06
C LYS A 18 -29.04 15.04 25.56
N ILE A 19 -28.56 13.87 25.99
CA ILE A 19 -28.30 13.57 27.40
C ILE A 19 -27.25 14.53 27.96
N VAL A 20 -26.12 14.67 27.27
CA VAL A 20 -25.03 15.57 27.70
C VAL A 20 -25.49 17.01 27.74
N ALA A 21 -26.26 17.47 26.74
CA ALA A 21 -26.77 18.84 26.72
C ALA A 21 -27.74 19.10 27.89
N SER A 22 -28.68 18.18 28.15
CA SER A 22 -29.62 18.26 29.28
C SER A 22 -28.88 18.27 30.62
N LEU A 23 -27.86 17.42 30.78
CA LEU A 23 -27.05 17.39 31.99
C LEU A 23 -26.19 18.64 32.15
N THR A 24 -25.64 19.18 31.06
CA THR A 24 -24.86 20.44 31.08
C THR A 24 -25.72 21.59 31.60
N ARG A 25 -27.01 21.64 31.26
CA ARG A 25 -27.95 22.60 31.85
C ARG A 25 -28.08 22.43 33.37
N MET A 26 -28.11 21.19 33.86
CA MET A 26 -28.27 20.87 35.28
C MET A 26 -27.01 21.16 36.11
N VAL A 27 -25.83 20.79 35.62
CA VAL A 27 -24.58 20.86 36.39
C VAL A 27 -23.68 22.04 36.00
N ARG A 28 -23.99 22.73 34.89
CA ARG A 28 -23.27 23.89 34.34
C ARG A 28 -21.79 23.63 34.03
N ASP A 29 -21.43 22.37 33.77
CA ASP A 29 -20.10 21.93 33.42
C ASP A 29 -20.22 20.77 32.41
N VAL A 30 -19.69 20.98 31.20
CA VAL A 30 -19.78 20.01 30.10
C VAL A 30 -18.95 18.75 30.36
N GLY A 31 -17.81 18.88 31.06
CA GLY A 31 -16.97 17.75 31.43
C GLY A 31 -17.69 16.84 32.42
N LEU A 32 -18.21 17.44 33.50
CA LEU A 32 -18.98 16.71 34.50
C LEU A 32 -20.27 16.10 33.92
N ALA A 33 -20.95 16.82 33.03
CA ALA A 33 -22.14 16.31 32.34
C ALA A 33 -21.86 15.05 31.52
N GLU A 34 -20.75 15.02 30.78
CA GLU A 34 -20.36 13.84 30.00
C GLU A 34 -19.94 12.68 30.88
N GLU A 35 -19.19 12.91 31.96
CA GLU A 35 -18.82 11.87 32.92
C GLU A 35 -20.07 11.19 33.51
N LEU A 36 -21.06 11.99 33.92
CA LEU A 36 -22.34 11.48 34.46
C LEU A 36 -23.17 10.74 33.41
N ALA A 37 -23.09 11.16 32.14
CA ALA A 37 -23.73 10.45 31.04
C ALA A 37 -23.03 9.10 30.76
N GLN A 38 -21.70 9.06 30.83
CA GLN A 38 -20.92 7.83 30.69
C GLN A 38 -21.18 6.86 31.85
N ASP A 39 -21.36 7.33 33.09
CA ASP A 39 -21.79 6.51 34.22
C ASP A 39 -23.14 5.81 33.96
N ALA A 40 -24.06 6.48 33.27
CA ALA A 40 -25.33 5.89 32.87
C ALA A 40 -25.15 4.82 31.78
N LEU A 41 -24.20 5.02 30.85
CA LEU A 41 -23.82 4.02 29.85
C LEU A 41 -23.20 2.77 30.50
N VAL A 42 -22.31 2.95 31.48
CA VAL A 42 -21.73 1.84 32.26
C VAL A 42 -22.83 1.06 32.96
N ALA A 43 -23.79 1.74 33.59
CA ALA A 43 -24.93 1.09 34.23
C ALA A 43 -25.78 0.26 33.24
N ALA A 44 -25.97 0.74 31.99
CA ALA A 44 -26.65 -0.02 30.95
C ALA A 44 -25.86 -1.29 30.57
N LEU A 45 -24.54 -1.19 30.40
CA LEU A 45 -23.67 -2.31 30.07
C LEU A 45 -23.62 -3.37 31.18
N GLU A 46 -23.78 -2.98 32.43
CA GLU A 46 -23.84 -3.91 33.58
C GLU A 46 -25.23 -4.55 33.71
N GLN A 47 -26.30 -3.77 33.56
CA GLN A 47 -27.66 -4.21 33.90
C GLN A 47 -28.38 -4.93 32.76
N TRP A 48 -28.30 -4.44 31.52
CA TRP A 48 -29.09 -4.97 30.40
C TRP A 48 -28.75 -6.41 29.99
N PRO A 49 -27.49 -6.90 30.11
CA PRO A 49 -27.20 -8.31 29.86
C PRO A 49 -27.96 -9.28 30.77
N VAL A 50 -28.33 -8.83 31.98
CA VAL A 50 -29.04 -9.64 32.98
C VAL A 50 -30.55 -9.39 32.93
N SER A 51 -30.99 -8.13 32.84
CA SER A 51 -32.40 -7.76 32.89
C SER A 51 -33.11 -7.73 31.53
N GLY A 52 -32.37 -7.87 30.43
CA GLY A 52 -32.84 -7.55 29.09
C GLY A 52 -32.75 -6.05 28.78
N VAL A 53 -32.80 -5.73 27.48
CA VAL A 53 -32.80 -4.34 26.97
C VAL A 53 -34.19 -3.73 27.20
N PRO A 54 -34.30 -2.53 27.80
CA PRO A 54 -35.58 -1.83 27.96
C PRO A 54 -36.24 -1.50 26.61
N ASP A 55 -37.58 -1.42 26.58
CA ASP A 55 -38.35 -1.07 25.38
C ASP A 55 -37.98 0.31 24.80
N ASN A 56 -37.58 1.25 25.67
CA ASN A 56 -37.02 2.54 25.28
C ASN A 56 -35.63 2.74 25.92
N PRO A 57 -34.56 2.29 25.26
CA PRO A 57 -33.18 2.42 25.74
C PRO A 57 -32.78 3.87 26.00
N GLY A 58 -33.20 4.80 25.14
CA GLY A 58 -32.88 6.22 25.24
C GLY A 58 -33.46 6.87 26.49
N ALA A 59 -34.75 6.69 26.72
CA ALA A 59 -35.42 7.22 27.92
C ALA A 59 -34.82 6.64 29.22
N TRP A 60 -34.42 5.37 29.21
CA TRP A 60 -33.74 4.74 30.33
C TRP A 60 -32.38 5.37 30.62
N LEU A 61 -31.56 5.59 29.57
CA LEU A 61 -30.25 6.25 29.69
C LEU A 61 -30.41 7.69 30.22
N THR A 62 -31.31 8.48 29.63
CA THR A 62 -31.60 9.85 30.08
C THR A 62 -32.03 9.89 31.55
N THR A 63 -32.93 9.00 31.96
CA THR A 63 -33.43 8.94 33.34
C THR A 63 -32.30 8.59 34.32
N THR A 64 -31.49 7.60 33.97
CA THR A 64 -30.36 7.15 34.80
C THR A 64 -29.32 8.27 34.93
N ALA A 65 -28.99 8.94 33.82
CA ALA A 65 -28.06 10.06 33.79
C ALA A 65 -28.56 11.25 34.64
N LYS A 66 -29.85 11.64 34.49
CA LYS A 66 -30.49 12.70 35.31
C LYS A 66 -30.45 12.36 36.81
N ARG A 67 -30.68 11.09 37.19
CA ARG A 67 -30.56 10.65 38.60
C ARG A 67 -29.13 10.78 39.13
N ARG A 68 -28.13 10.35 38.34
CA ARG A 68 -26.71 10.49 38.71
C ARG A 68 -26.32 11.95 38.92
N ALA A 69 -26.79 12.85 38.06
CA ALA A 69 -26.57 14.28 38.19
C ALA A 69 -27.21 14.85 39.47
N LEU A 70 -28.46 14.51 39.77
CA LEU A 70 -29.11 14.90 41.03
C LEU A 70 -28.36 14.39 42.25
N ASP A 71 -27.89 13.13 42.22
CA ASP A 71 -27.12 12.55 43.31
C ASP A 71 -25.74 13.21 43.47
N HIS A 72 -25.10 13.62 42.37
CA HIS A 72 -23.90 14.45 42.40
C HIS A 72 -24.19 15.79 43.07
N LEU A 73 -25.18 16.55 42.59
CA LEU A 73 -25.55 17.86 43.16
C LEU A 73 -25.90 17.78 44.66
N ARG A 74 -26.66 16.75 45.07
CA ARG A 74 -26.99 16.49 46.48
C ARG A 74 -25.75 16.11 47.31
N ARG A 75 -24.75 15.46 46.73
CA ARG A 75 -23.49 15.14 47.42
C ARG A 75 -22.62 16.39 47.55
N SER A 76 -22.49 17.18 46.50
CA SER A 76 -21.73 18.44 46.49
C SER A 76 -22.32 19.44 47.49
N GLN A 77 -23.63 19.63 47.52
CA GLN A 77 -24.31 20.46 48.53
C GLN A 77 -24.11 19.93 49.96
N ARG A 78 -24.09 18.61 50.17
CA ARG A 78 -23.80 18.02 51.48
C ARG A 78 -22.34 18.21 51.89
N LEU A 79 -21.42 18.14 50.94
CA LEU A 79 -20.00 18.38 51.18
C LEU A 79 -19.74 19.84 51.49
N GLU A 80 -20.31 20.75 50.70
CA GLU A 80 -20.28 22.20 50.91
C GLU A 80 -20.89 22.55 52.26
N ARG A 81 -22.10 22.05 52.58
CA ARG A 81 -22.70 22.23 53.92
C ARG A 81 -21.88 21.61 55.05
N LYS A 82 -21.10 20.55 54.79
CA LYS A 82 -20.18 19.95 55.79
C LYS A 82 -18.90 20.76 55.93
N GLN A 83 -18.39 21.34 54.86
CA GLN A 83 -17.25 22.28 54.85
C GLN A 83 -17.65 23.60 55.52
N GLU A 84 -18.85 24.09 55.23
CA GLU A 84 -19.50 25.19 55.94
C GLU A 84 -19.78 24.81 57.39
N GLN A 85 -20.24 23.59 57.72
CA GLN A 85 -20.38 23.14 59.12
C GLN A 85 -19.03 23.08 59.85
N LEU A 86 -17.94 22.67 59.19
CA LEU A 86 -16.59 22.71 59.75
C LEU A 86 -16.08 24.17 59.91
N ALA A 87 -16.54 25.10 59.07
CA ALA A 87 -16.31 26.54 59.22
C ALA A 87 -17.29 27.20 60.23
N HIS A 88 -18.39 26.54 60.55
CA HIS A 88 -19.50 27.03 61.36
C HIS A 88 -19.76 26.11 62.56
N GLU A 89 -18.70 25.63 63.21
CA GLU A 89 -18.70 25.19 64.61
C GLU A 89 -18.67 26.40 65.58
N LEU A 90 -19.43 27.45 65.23
CA LEU A 90 -19.90 28.54 66.10
C LEU A 90 -21.29 28.97 65.59
N GLY A 91 -22.36 28.34 66.09
CA GLY A 91 -23.75 28.82 65.94
C GLY A 91 -24.78 27.79 65.45
N GLN A 92 -25.86 27.60 66.20
CA GLN A 92 -26.82 26.48 66.09
C GLN A 92 -28.01 26.67 65.10
N ARG A 93 -28.37 25.54 64.47
CA ARG A 93 -29.71 24.91 64.19
C ARG A 93 -30.74 25.46 63.16
N GLN A 94 -31.10 24.53 62.26
CA GLN A 94 -32.42 24.12 61.67
C GLN A 94 -33.14 25.13 60.73
N ASP A 95 -33.81 24.77 59.62
CA ASP A 95 -34.70 23.62 59.37
C ASP A 95 -34.90 23.27 57.87
N ARG A 96 -35.52 22.11 57.58
CA ARG A 96 -35.83 21.57 56.23
C ARG A 96 -37.19 22.06 55.69
N GLN A 97 -37.32 22.24 54.37
CA GLN A 97 -38.58 22.03 53.63
C GLN A 97 -38.33 21.67 52.14
N GLN A 98 -39.21 20.84 51.58
CA GLN A 98 -39.16 20.20 50.26
C GLN A 98 -40.07 20.89 49.21
N GLY A 99 -39.73 20.75 47.92
CA GLY A 99 -40.66 20.72 46.76
C GLY A 99 -40.27 21.61 45.57
N PRO A 100 -40.78 21.39 44.34
CA PRO A 100 -41.22 20.16 43.66
C PRO A 100 -40.29 19.74 42.49
N GLU A 101 -40.41 18.48 42.05
CA GLU A 101 -39.77 17.96 40.84
C GLU A 101 -40.35 18.63 39.58
N ALA A 102 -39.60 19.57 38.97
CA ALA A 102 -39.82 19.94 37.58
C ALA A 102 -39.22 18.83 36.71
N ARG A 103 -40.06 18.11 35.96
CA ARG A 103 -39.62 17.36 34.78
C ARG A 103 -39.00 18.38 33.82
N PRO A 104 -37.70 18.30 33.48
CA PRO A 104 -37.21 18.98 32.30
C PRO A 104 -37.65 18.11 31.13
N ASP A 105 -38.74 18.51 30.47
CA ASP A 105 -38.93 18.16 29.07
C ASP A 105 -37.64 18.57 28.34
N ASP A 106 -37.09 17.67 27.53
CA ASP A 106 -35.88 17.94 26.75
C ASP A 106 -36.22 19.05 25.74
N GLU A 107 -35.91 20.30 26.10
CA GLU A 107 -36.22 21.44 25.25
C GLU A 107 -35.36 21.35 23.98
N PRO A 108 -35.93 21.51 22.77
CA PRO A 108 -35.22 21.34 21.49
C PRO A 108 -33.93 22.15 21.34
N ASP A 109 -33.76 23.19 22.15
CA ASP A 109 -32.70 24.19 22.18
C ASP A 109 -31.38 23.71 22.83
N ASP A 110 -31.40 22.70 23.72
CA ASP A 110 -30.21 22.34 24.49
C ASP A 110 -29.03 21.85 23.64
N VAL A 111 -29.30 21.07 22.60
CA VAL A 111 -28.23 20.59 21.71
C VAL A 111 -27.65 21.78 20.92
N LEU A 112 -28.48 22.75 20.51
CA LEU A 112 -27.99 23.95 19.83
C LEU A 112 -27.12 24.80 20.79
N ARG A 113 -27.55 24.97 22.05
CA ARG A 113 -26.71 25.60 23.10
C ARG A 113 -25.38 24.88 23.28
N LEU A 114 -25.37 23.54 23.23
CA LEU A 114 -24.14 22.76 23.30
C LEU A 114 -23.23 22.97 22.07
N VAL A 115 -23.79 23.17 20.87
CA VAL A 115 -23.01 23.58 19.69
C VAL A 115 -22.35 24.94 19.96
N PHE A 116 -23.10 25.93 20.42
CA PHE A 116 -22.58 27.28 20.69
C PHE A 116 -21.53 27.29 21.81
N LEU A 117 -21.72 26.50 22.86
CA LEU A 117 -20.74 26.30 23.92
C LEU A 117 -19.44 25.69 23.35
N SER A 118 -19.57 24.65 22.52
CA SER A 118 -18.42 23.95 21.92
C SER A 118 -17.69 24.80 20.87
N CYS A 119 -18.38 25.78 20.28
CA CYS A 119 -17.84 26.74 19.32
C CYS A 119 -17.37 28.06 19.96
N HIS A 120 -17.24 28.13 21.30
CA HIS A 120 -16.88 29.35 22.00
C HIS A 120 -15.49 29.89 21.60
N PRO A 121 -15.31 31.22 21.44
CA PRO A 121 -14.07 31.83 20.96
C PRO A 121 -12.83 31.51 21.82
N VAL A 122 -13.04 31.24 23.11
CA VAL A 122 -11.99 30.86 24.07
C VAL A 122 -11.26 29.56 23.70
N LEU A 123 -11.89 28.72 22.89
CA LEU A 123 -11.29 27.48 22.40
C LEU A 123 -10.57 27.74 21.07
N PRO A 124 -9.38 27.14 20.84
CA PRO A 124 -8.77 27.15 19.51
C PRO A 124 -9.62 26.35 18.51
N THR A 125 -9.53 26.69 17.22
CA THR A 125 -10.38 26.13 16.15
C THR A 125 -10.40 24.60 16.13
N GLU A 126 -9.22 23.97 16.24
CA GLU A 126 -9.11 22.51 16.21
C GLU A 126 -9.78 21.87 17.43
N ALA A 127 -9.80 22.56 18.57
CA ALA A 127 -10.48 22.10 19.78
C ALA A 127 -12.00 22.22 19.65
N ARG A 128 -12.52 23.29 19.03
CA ARG A 128 -13.96 23.45 18.75
C ARG A 128 -14.49 22.31 17.89
N ALA A 129 -13.79 22.03 16.79
CA ALA A 129 -14.17 20.98 15.86
C ALA A 129 -14.06 19.58 16.49
N ALA A 130 -12.96 19.28 17.20
CA ALA A 130 -12.79 17.99 17.88
C ALA A 130 -13.81 17.77 19.01
N LEU A 131 -14.05 18.79 19.84
CA LEU A 131 -15.03 18.72 20.93
C LEU A 131 -16.44 18.50 20.37
N THR A 132 -16.81 19.22 19.31
CA THR A 132 -18.15 19.10 18.74
C THR A 132 -18.36 17.77 18.02
N LEU A 133 -17.38 17.28 17.25
CA LEU A 133 -17.45 15.95 16.65
C LEU A 133 -17.58 14.84 17.70
N ARG A 134 -16.91 15.00 18.85
CA ARG A 134 -16.98 14.03 19.94
C ARG A 134 -18.33 14.05 20.64
N LEU A 135 -18.81 15.24 21.02
CA LEU A 135 -20.02 15.40 21.84
C LEU A 135 -21.32 15.28 21.02
N LEU A 136 -21.33 15.80 19.80
CA LEU A 136 -22.53 15.92 18.96
C LEU A 136 -22.48 14.96 17.77
N GLY A 137 -21.30 14.77 17.18
CA GLY A 137 -21.11 13.78 16.11
C GLY A 137 -21.08 12.33 16.62
N GLY A 138 -20.85 12.12 17.93
CA GLY A 138 -20.72 10.78 18.50
C GLY A 138 -19.49 10.01 17.99
N LEU A 139 -18.52 10.68 17.37
CA LEU A 139 -17.32 10.06 16.85
C LEU A 139 -16.40 9.60 17.99
N THR A 140 -15.71 8.49 17.76
CA THR A 140 -14.60 8.02 18.60
C THR A 140 -13.38 8.93 18.46
N ALA A 141 -12.51 8.94 19.47
CA ALA A 141 -11.26 9.66 19.40
C ALA A 141 -10.39 9.17 18.23
N GLU A 142 -10.45 7.88 17.91
CA GLU A 142 -9.79 7.27 16.76
C GLU A 142 -10.31 7.82 15.42
N GLU A 143 -11.64 7.88 15.23
CA GLU A 143 -12.26 8.42 14.03
C GLU A 143 -11.90 9.90 13.83
N ILE A 144 -11.96 10.70 14.90
CA ILE A 144 -11.57 12.12 14.84
C ILE A 144 -10.08 12.26 14.57
N ALA A 145 -9.21 11.47 15.21
CA ALA A 145 -7.77 11.54 15.00
C ALA A 145 -7.39 11.26 13.55
N ARG A 146 -8.07 10.30 12.94
CA ARG A 146 -7.94 9.96 11.52
C ARG A 146 -8.36 11.11 10.62
N ALA A 147 -9.46 11.81 10.94
CA ALA A 147 -9.95 12.96 10.18
C ALA A 147 -8.98 14.17 10.27
N PHE A 148 -8.37 14.37 11.44
CA PHE A 148 -7.41 15.45 11.68
C PHE A 148 -5.95 15.09 11.32
N LEU A 149 -5.70 13.85 10.88
CA LEU A 149 -4.36 13.31 10.62
C LEU A 149 -3.40 13.47 11.81
N VAL A 150 -3.92 13.27 13.03
CA VAL A 150 -3.16 13.26 14.28
C VAL A 150 -3.33 11.92 15.00
N THR A 151 -2.66 11.74 16.14
CA THR A 151 -2.83 10.53 16.96
C THR A 151 -4.09 10.61 17.83
N GLU A 152 -4.63 9.45 18.19
CA GLU A 152 -5.78 9.36 19.11
C GLU A 152 -5.51 10.08 20.44
N THR A 153 -4.28 9.95 20.96
CA THR A 153 -3.84 10.64 22.18
C THR A 153 -3.96 12.15 22.06
N VAL A 154 -3.59 12.73 20.91
CA VAL A 154 -3.70 14.18 20.66
C VAL A 154 -5.17 14.62 20.70
N ILE A 155 -6.08 13.87 20.10
CA ILE A 155 -7.51 14.19 20.16
C ILE A 155 -8.06 14.07 21.57
N THR A 156 -7.75 12.99 22.28
CA THR A 156 -8.22 12.80 23.67
C THR A 156 -7.76 13.93 24.57
N GLN A 157 -6.49 14.35 24.46
CA GLN A 157 -5.95 15.49 25.21
C GLN A 157 -6.61 16.80 24.79
N ARG A 158 -6.83 17.02 23.49
CA ARG A 158 -7.47 18.22 22.95
C ARG A 158 -8.91 18.37 23.44
N VAL A 159 -9.69 17.30 23.41
CA VAL A 159 -11.08 17.27 23.90
C VAL A 159 -11.12 17.48 25.40
N ALA A 160 -10.26 16.82 26.18
CA ALA A 160 -10.19 17.01 27.63
C ALA A 160 -9.77 18.45 28.01
N GLY A 161 -8.78 19.00 27.29
CA GLY A 161 -8.34 20.38 27.44
C GLY A 161 -9.46 21.37 27.15
N ALA A 162 -10.20 21.18 26.06
CA ALA A 162 -11.32 22.05 25.69
C ALA A 162 -12.40 22.11 26.78
N LYS A 163 -12.82 20.97 27.33
CA LYS A 163 -13.80 20.92 28.43
C LYS A 163 -13.31 21.65 29.67
N ARG A 164 -12.03 21.44 30.02
CA ARG A 164 -11.40 22.12 31.17
C ARG A 164 -11.40 23.64 30.97
N THR A 165 -10.98 24.12 29.81
CA THR A 165 -10.98 25.56 29.50
C THR A 165 -12.38 26.15 29.58
N LEU A 166 -13.41 25.47 29.05
CA LEU A 166 -14.80 25.95 29.17
C LEU A 166 -15.27 26.05 30.62
N ALA A 167 -14.88 25.09 31.47
CA ALA A 167 -15.23 25.08 32.90
C ALA A 167 -14.46 26.15 33.69
N GLU A 168 -13.15 26.31 33.46
CA GLU A 168 -12.29 27.32 34.09
C GLU A 168 -12.77 28.74 33.78
N GLU A 169 -13.15 28.98 32.52
CA GLU A 169 -13.65 30.27 32.02
C GLU A 169 -15.14 30.49 32.32
N ARG A 170 -15.81 29.50 32.93
CA ARG A 170 -17.23 29.54 33.34
C ARG A 170 -18.16 29.99 32.22
N VAL A 171 -17.93 29.47 31.01
CA VAL A 171 -18.72 29.85 29.83
C VAL A 171 -20.19 29.49 30.07
N PRO A 172 -21.14 30.43 29.91
CA PRO A 172 -22.56 30.18 30.16
C PRO A 172 -23.15 29.21 29.13
N PHE A 173 -24.04 28.33 29.59
CA PHE A 173 -24.80 27.40 28.75
C PHE A 173 -26.11 28.03 28.26
N GLU A 174 -25.96 29.05 27.41
CA GLU A 174 -27.06 29.87 26.89
C GLU A 174 -26.83 30.15 25.39
N LEU A 175 -27.91 30.43 24.65
CA LEU A 175 -27.77 30.92 23.28
C LEU A 175 -27.22 32.35 23.30
N PRO A 176 -26.21 32.67 22.48
CA PRO A 176 -25.71 34.03 22.38
C PRO A 176 -26.71 34.93 21.66
N ASP A 177 -26.75 36.20 22.03
CA ASP A 177 -27.51 37.26 21.37
C ASP A 177 -26.58 38.26 20.64
N GLY A 178 -27.18 39.07 19.76
CA GLY A 178 -26.51 40.19 19.09
C GLY A 178 -25.13 39.86 18.51
N ASP A 179 -24.12 40.61 18.93
CA ASP A 179 -22.75 40.50 18.41
C ASP A 179 -22.06 39.18 18.77
N HIS A 180 -22.40 38.58 19.92
CA HIS A 180 -21.84 37.29 20.34
C HIS A 180 -22.33 36.13 19.47
N LEU A 181 -23.54 36.24 18.90
CA LEU A 181 -24.04 35.30 17.91
C LEU A 181 -23.20 35.38 16.64
N ALA A 182 -22.95 36.59 16.14
CA ALA A 182 -22.18 36.83 14.92
C ALA A 182 -20.74 36.31 15.03
N GLU A 183 -20.08 36.53 16.18
CA GLU A 183 -18.71 36.07 16.43
C GLU A 183 -18.57 34.53 16.33
N ARG A 184 -19.60 33.80 16.76
CA ARG A 184 -19.59 32.33 16.81
C ARG A 184 -20.17 31.67 15.58
N LEU A 185 -20.99 32.38 14.81
CA LEU A 185 -21.82 31.82 13.74
C LEU A 185 -20.99 31.07 12.69
N SER A 186 -19.86 31.63 12.26
CA SER A 186 -18.98 31.00 11.27
C SER A 186 -18.49 29.62 11.72
N SER A 187 -18.01 29.51 12.97
CA SER A 187 -17.58 28.23 13.55
C SER A 187 -18.75 27.25 13.71
N VAL A 188 -19.93 27.73 14.09
CA VAL A 188 -21.14 26.90 14.22
C VAL A 188 -21.56 26.32 12.86
N LEU A 189 -21.56 27.12 11.80
CA LEU A 189 -21.88 26.66 10.45
C LEU A 189 -20.89 25.59 9.96
N GLU A 190 -19.59 25.84 10.14
CA GLU A 190 -18.52 24.89 9.81
C GLU A 190 -18.71 23.54 10.49
N VAL A 191 -18.97 23.57 11.79
CA VAL A 191 -19.12 22.37 12.59
C VAL A 191 -20.41 21.61 12.27
N ILE A 192 -21.54 22.30 12.05
CA ILE A 192 -22.78 21.65 11.61
C ILE A 192 -22.56 20.98 10.25
N TYR A 193 -21.88 21.66 9.32
CA TYR A 193 -21.59 21.08 8.02
C TYR A 193 -20.63 19.90 8.10
N LEU A 194 -19.66 19.94 9.00
CA LEU A 194 -18.74 18.83 9.26
C LEU A 194 -19.47 17.58 9.77
N ILE A 195 -20.39 17.74 10.74
CA ILE A 195 -21.25 16.65 11.22
C ILE A 195 -22.08 16.09 10.06
N PHE A 196 -22.67 16.97 9.24
CA PHE A 196 -23.44 16.56 8.07
C PHE A 196 -22.59 15.73 7.09
N ASN A 197 -21.39 16.20 6.75
CA ASN A 197 -20.51 15.54 5.80
C ASN A 197 -20.06 14.16 6.29
N GLU A 198 -19.71 14.03 7.58
CA GLU A 198 -19.38 12.73 8.16
C GLU A 198 -20.57 11.76 8.15
N GLY A 199 -21.79 12.29 8.32
CA GLY A 199 -23.00 11.51 8.10
C GLY A 199 -23.24 11.13 6.63
N TYR A 200 -22.93 12.05 5.70
CA TYR A 200 -23.31 11.97 4.30
C TYR A 200 -22.29 11.22 3.42
N SER A 201 -21.06 11.07 3.88
CA SER A 201 -20.01 10.31 3.23
C SER A 201 -19.05 9.84 4.32
N ALA A 202 -19.40 8.71 4.94
CA ALA A 202 -18.65 8.19 6.08
C ALA A 202 -17.20 7.93 5.66
N THR A 203 -16.27 8.66 6.28
CA THR A 203 -14.85 8.66 5.90
C THR A 203 -14.15 7.36 6.26
N SER A 204 -14.79 6.53 7.08
CA SER A 204 -14.33 5.21 7.48
C SER A 204 -15.45 4.30 7.98
N GLY A 205 -15.19 2.99 7.98
CA GLY A 205 -16.15 1.94 8.33
C GLY A 205 -16.74 1.24 7.10
N ASP A 206 -17.69 0.36 7.35
CA ASP A 206 -18.35 -0.46 6.32
C ASP A 206 -19.57 0.23 5.69
N ASP A 207 -20.21 1.15 6.43
CA ASP A 207 -21.36 1.92 5.95
C ASP A 207 -20.92 3.15 5.14
N LEU A 208 -21.56 3.40 4.00
CA LEU A 208 -21.32 4.59 3.15
C LEU A 208 -21.94 5.89 3.72
N MET A 209 -22.93 5.74 4.61
CA MET A 209 -23.74 6.83 5.17
C MET A 209 -24.07 6.53 6.63
N ARG A 210 -24.15 7.56 7.48
CA ARG A 210 -24.70 7.50 8.84
C ARG A 210 -25.92 8.42 8.91
N PRO A 211 -27.12 7.96 8.49
CA PRO A 211 -28.30 8.82 8.33
C PRO A 211 -28.71 9.60 9.58
N GLY A 212 -28.48 9.03 10.77
CA GLY A 212 -28.75 9.72 12.05
C GLY A 212 -28.00 11.04 12.19
N LEU A 213 -26.73 11.10 11.79
CA LEU A 213 -25.92 12.32 11.85
C LEU A 213 -26.41 13.37 10.83
N CYS A 214 -26.78 12.94 9.62
CA CYS A 214 -27.35 13.86 8.64
C CYS A 214 -28.66 14.49 9.13
N LEU A 215 -29.54 13.69 9.75
CA LEU A 215 -30.82 14.16 10.27
C LEU A 215 -30.63 15.14 11.43
N GLU A 216 -29.67 14.87 12.32
CA GLU A 216 -29.37 15.78 13.43
C GLU A 216 -28.74 17.09 12.95
N ALA A 217 -27.79 17.05 12.01
CA ALA A 217 -27.23 18.25 11.42
C ALA A 217 -28.29 19.09 10.68
N LEU A 218 -29.22 18.45 9.98
CA LEU A 218 -30.38 19.11 9.37
C LEU A 218 -31.29 19.75 10.43
N ARG A 219 -31.54 19.06 11.56
CA ARG A 219 -32.32 19.62 12.68
C ARG A 219 -31.64 20.86 13.24
N LEU A 220 -30.34 20.79 13.53
CA LEU A 220 -29.54 21.90 14.06
C LEU A 220 -29.49 23.08 13.09
N GLY A 221 -29.28 22.82 11.80
CA GLY A 221 -29.30 23.88 10.78
C GLY A 221 -30.65 24.61 10.69
N ARG A 222 -31.77 23.88 10.80
CA ARG A 222 -33.11 24.49 10.80
C ARG A 222 -33.36 25.34 12.04
N LEU A 223 -32.97 24.87 13.22
CA LEU A 223 -33.05 25.65 14.46
C LEU A 223 -32.18 26.91 14.38
N LEU A 224 -30.98 26.79 13.80
CA LEU A 224 -30.11 27.95 13.58
C LEU A 224 -30.74 28.96 12.61
N ALA A 225 -31.45 28.51 11.58
CA ALA A 225 -32.16 29.39 10.65
C ALA A 225 -33.36 30.12 11.29
N GLU A 226 -33.94 29.56 12.36
CA GLU A 226 -34.95 30.24 13.17
C GLU A 226 -34.32 31.28 14.12
N LEU A 227 -33.16 30.96 14.70
CA LEU A 227 -32.41 31.86 15.58
C LEU A 227 -31.80 33.06 14.81
N ALA A 228 -31.32 32.83 13.60
CA ALA A 228 -30.61 33.80 12.76
C ALA A 228 -31.32 34.00 11.41
N PRO A 229 -32.58 34.48 11.37
CA PRO A 229 -33.40 34.49 10.16
C PRO A 229 -32.91 35.48 9.10
N ARG A 230 -32.07 36.45 9.48
CA ARG A 230 -31.50 37.46 8.57
C ARG A 230 -30.12 37.07 8.03
N GLU A 231 -29.56 35.94 8.47
CA GLU A 231 -28.21 35.53 8.08
C GLU A 231 -28.23 34.65 6.81
N PRO A 232 -27.71 35.15 5.67
CA PRO A 232 -27.83 34.45 4.40
C PRO A 232 -27.08 33.11 4.38
N GLU A 233 -25.91 33.02 5.02
CA GLU A 233 -25.10 31.81 5.06
C GLU A 233 -25.75 30.68 5.86
N VAL A 234 -26.58 31.00 6.86
CA VAL A 234 -27.35 30.00 7.61
C VAL A 234 -28.37 29.33 6.69
N HIS A 235 -29.14 30.12 5.95
CA HIS A 235 -30.09 29.60 4.97
C HIS A 235 -29.39 28.88 3.81
N GLY A 236 -28.21 29.37 3.40
CA GLY A 236 -27.35 28.71 2.42
C GLY A 236 -26.92 27.30 2.87
N LEU A 237 -26.44 27.17 4.11
CA LEU A 237 -26.06 25.87 4.67
C LEU A 237 -27.24 24.91 4.76
N VAL A 238 -28.41 25.39 5.24
CA VAL A 238 -29.63 24.56 5.27
C VAL A 238 -30.00 24.11 3.86
N ALA A 239 -29.99 25.01 2.87
CA ALA A 239 -30.28 24.67 1.48
C ALA A 239 -29.35 23.58 0.94
N LEU A 240 -28.05 23.72 1.19
CA LEU A 240 -27.03 22.74 0.80
C LEU A 240 -27.31 21.36 1.40
N MET A 241 -27.51 21.29 2.72
CA MET A 241 -27.73 20.03 3.43
C MET A 241 -29.03 19.35 3.01
N GLU A 242 -30.13 20.11 2.85
CA GLU A 242 -31.44 19.58 2.41
C GLU A 242 -31.33 18.94 1.02
N ILE A 243 -30.68 19.64 0.09
CA ILE A 243 -30.52 19.15 -1.29
C ILE A 243 -29.59 17.94 -1.32
N GLN A 244 -28.48 17.96 -0.56
CA GLN A 244 -27.60 16.80 -0.48
C GLN A 244 -28.32 15.60 0.12
N ALA A 245 -29.02 15.77 1.25
CA ALA A 245 -29.78 14.73 1.94
C ALA A 245 -30.90 14.14 1.08
N SER A 246 -31.51 14.93 0.19
CA SER A 246 -32.54 14.46 -0.74
C SER A 246 -32.11 13.26 -1.58
N ARG A 247 -30.81 13.09 -1.80
CA ARG A 247 -30.22 12.05 -2.63
C ARG A 247 -29.92 10.76 -1.87
N ALA A 248 -30.09 10.71 -0.55
CA ALA A 248 -29.63 9.60 0.29
C ALA A 248 -30.08 8.23 -0.25
N ALA A 249 -31.34 8.09 -0.67
CA ALA A 249 -31.88 6.85 -1.21
C ALA A 249 -31.34 6.45 -2.59
N ALA A 250 -30.71 7.37 -3.33
CA ALA A 250 -30.19 7.12 -4.68
C ALA A 250 -28.66 6.94 -4.71
N ARG A 251 -27.97 7.07 -3.57
CA ARG A 251 -26.50 7.02 -3.48
C ARG A 251 -25.94 5.61 -3.40
N THR A 252 -26.76 4.65 -2.97
CA THR A 252 -26.36 3.26 -2.81
C THR A 252 -27.19 2.37 -3.73
N GLY A 253 -26.50 1.48 -4.45
CA GLY A 253 -27.13 0.47 -5.27
C GLY A 253 -27.59 -0.75 -4.46
N PRO A 254 -28.26 -1.72 -5.10
CA PRO A 254 -28.82 -2.89 -4.42
C PRO A 254 -27.80 -3.75 -3.68
N SER A 255 -26.52 -3.73 -4.09
CA SER A 255 -25.43 -4.45 -3.42
C SER A 255 -24.62 -3.60 -2.44
N GLY A 256 -25.10 -2.38 -2.12
CA GLY A 256 -24.42 -1.45 -1.21
C GLY A 256 -23.29 -0.66 -1.86
N GLU A 257 -23.15 -0.72 -3.18
CA GLU A 257 -22.15 0.00 -3.95
C GLU A 257 -22.47 1.50 -4.07
N PRO A 258 -21.45 2.39 -4.09
CA PRO A 258 -21.67 3.80 -4.34
C PRO A 258 -22.10 4.05 -5.79
N VAL A 259 -23.11 4.89 -5.98
CA VAL A 259 -23.63 5.28 -7.30
C VAL A 259 -23.17 6.71 -7.64
N PRO A 260 -22.37 6.91 -8.71
CA PRO A 260 -21.93 8.23 -9.17
C PRO A 260 -23.09 9.18 -9.42
N LEU A 261 -22.93 10.47 -9.11
CA LEU A 261 -24.02 11.46 -9.16
C LEU A 261 -24.79 11.50 -10.50
N HIS A 262 -24.10 11.30 -11.62
CA HIS A 262 -24.71 11.32 -12.95
C HIS A 262 -25.46 10.01 -13.30
N GLU A 263 -25.21 8.94 -12.57
CA GLU A 263 -25.89 7.63 -12.70
C GLU A 263 -27.03 7.47 -11.69
N GLN A 264 -27.12 8.36 -10.68
CA GLN A 264 -28.18 8.32 -9.69
C GLN A 264 -29.56 8.52 -10.32
N ASN A 265 -30.49 7.62 -10.01
CA ASN A 265 -31.87 7.78 -10.41
C ASN A 265 -32.51 8.96 -9.66
N ARG A 266 -32.67 10.10 -10.35
CA ARG A 266 -33.24 11.34 -9.80
C ARG A 266 -34.71 11.19 -9.37
N GLY A 267 -35.44 10.22 -9.91
CA GLY A 267 -36.79 9.88 -9.45
C GLY A 267 -36.84 9.33 -8.02
N ARG A 268 -35.70 8.85 -7.48
CA ARG A 268 -35.57 8.43 -6.08
C ARG A 268 -35.15 9.56 -5.15
N TRP A 269 -34.97 10.78 -5.64
CA TRP A 269 -34.61 11.92 -4.81
C TRP A 269 -35.83 12.45 -4.07
N ASP A 270 -35.66 12.74 -2.78
CA ASP A 270 -36.73 13.23 -1.91
C ASP A 270 -37.17 14.64 -2.33
N GLN A 271 -38.36 14.71 -2.93
CA GLN A 271 -38.94 15.96 -3.43
C GLN A 271 -39.33 16.94 -2.32
N LEU A 272 -39.60 16.47 -1.09
CA LEU A 272 -39.85 17.36 0.04
C LEU A 272 -38.55 18.07 0.46
N LEU A 273 -37.44 17.34 0.58
CA LEU A 273 -36.14 17.92 0.93
C LEU A 273 -35.65 18.88 -0.17
N ILE A 274 -35.82 18.54 -1.45
CA ILE A 274 -35.51 19.46 -2.56
C ILE A 274 -36.31 20.77 -2.44
N ARG A 275 -37.62 20.70 -2.20
CA ARG A 275 -38.46 21.89 -2.03
C ARG A 275 -38.03 22.73 -0.84
N ARG A 276 -37.72 22.11 0.30
CA ARG A 276 -37.20 22.80 1.48
C ARG A 276 -35.87 23.50 1.18
N GLY A 277 -34.97 22.81 0.48
CA GLY A 277 -33.70 23.37 0.04
C GLY A 277 -33.87 24.59 -0.87
N PHE A 278 -34.79 24.54 -1.83
CA PHE A 278 -35.12 25.69 -2.67
C PHE A 278 -35.73 26.84 -1.88
N THR A 279 -36.63 26.57 -0.92
CA THR A 279 -37.17 27.61 -0.04
C THR A 279 -36.08 28.27 0.80
N ALA A 280 -35.15 27.49 1.37
CA ALA A 280 -34.02 28.03 2.11
C ALA A 280 -33.10 28.87 1.21
N MET A 281 -32.81 28.43 -0.03
CA MET A 281 -32.02 29.21 -0.97
C MET A 281 -32.70 30.54 -1.36
N LEU A 282 -34.01 30.55 -1.53
CA LEU A 282 -34.77 31.78 -1.78
C LEU A 282 -34.71 32.75 -0.59
N ARG A 283 -34.75 32.24 0.64
CA ARG A 283 -34.54 33.05 1.86
C ARG A 283 -33.14 33.63 1.90
N ALA A 284 -32.11 32.81 1.67
CA ALA A 284 -30.71 33.26 1.62
C ALA A 284 -30.53 34.42 0.63
N ARG A 285 -31.10 34.28 -0.57
CA ARG A 285 -31.08 35.32 -1.59
C ARG A 285 -31.86 36.57 -1.18
N GLY A 286 -33.03 36.41 -0.55
CA GLY A 286 -33.80 37.53 0.00
C GLY A 286 -32.98 38.35 1.01
N CYS A 287 -32.34 37.67 1.96
CA CYS A 287 -31.48 38.33 2.96
C CYS A 287 -30.33 39.14 2.33
N LEU A 288 -29.73 38.67 1.24
CA LEU A 288 -28.68 39.44 0.54
C LEU A 288 -29.21 40.69 -0.16
N VAL A 289 -30.42 40.62 -0.72
CA VAL A 289 -31.06 41.75 -1.42
C VAL A 289 -31.55 42.80 -0.42
N ASP A 290 -32.10 42.36 0.70
CA ASP A 290 -32.69 43.24 1.73
C ASP A 290 -31.63 43.84 2.68
N GLY A 291 -30.41 43.30 2.70
CA GLY A 291 -29.32 43.78 3.55
C GLY A 291 -28.79 45.15 3.13
N GLU A 292 -28.49 46.02 4.11
CA GLU A 292 -28.07 47.43 3.95
C GLU A 292 -26.81 47.64 3.08
N SER A 293 -26.12 46.58 2.67
CA SER A 293 -24.90 46.64 1.85
C SER A 293 -24.89 45.73 0.61
N GLY A 294 -26.00 45.07 0.25
CA GLY A 294 -26.04 44.19 -0.93
C GLY A 294 -24.86 43.22 -0.99
N GLY A 295 -24.73 42.39 0.05
CA GLY A 295 -23.53 41.58 0.29
C GLY A 295 -23.25 40.54 -0.80
N ALA A 296 -21.98 40.17 -0.96
CA ALA A 296 -21.59 39.04 -1.81
C ALA A 296 -21.99 37.70 -1.16
N PRO A 297 -22.33 36.66 -1.95
CA PRO A 297 -22.65 35.35 -1.39
C PRO A 297 -21.41 34.70 -0.75
N GLY A 298 -21.60 34.12 0.43
CA GLY A 298 -20.56 33.37 1.14
C GLY A 298 -20.42 31.94 0.62
N PRO A 299 -19.51 31.15 1.24
CA PRO A 299 -19.16 29.81 0.78
C PRO A 299 -20.36 28.85 0.76
N TYR A 300 -21.21 28.84 1.79
CA TYR A 300 -22.32 27.89 1.87
C TYR A 300 -23.43 28.23 0.88
N MET A 301 -23.72 29.52 0.68
CA MET A 301 -24.68 29.93 -0.34
C MET A 301 -24.22 29.57 -1.76
N LEU A 302 -22.93 29.71 -2.07
CA LEU A 302 -22.36 29.31 -3.35
C LEU A 302 -22.39 27.79 -3.55
N GLN A 303 -22.05 27.01 -2.52
CA GLN A 303 -22.17 25.56 -2.55
C GLN A 303 -23.63 25.11 -2.71
N ALA A 304 -24.57 25.76 -2.02
CA ALA A 304 -25.99 25.52 -2.16
C ALA A 304 -26.48 25.82 -3.58
N ALA A 305 -26.03 26.93 -4.19
CA ALA A 305 -26.35 27.25 -5.58
C ALA A 305 -25.89 26.16 -6.55
N ILE A 306 -24.69 25.60 -6.34
CA ILE A 306 -24.19 24.45 -7.13
C ILE A 306 -25.11 23.23 -6.95
N ALA A 307 -25.51 22.93 -5.71
CA ALA A 307 -26.42 21.83 -5.41
C ALA A 307 -27.81 22.06 -6.06
N VAL A 308 -28.30 23.30 -6.08
CA VAL A 308 -29.55 23.70 -6.74
C VAL A 308 -29.52 23.41 -8.24
N CYS A 309 -28.42 23.73 -8.95
CA CYS A 309 -28.28 23.42 -10.38
C CYS A 309 -28.47 21.91 -10.64
N HIS A 310 -27.90 21.05 -9.79
CA HIS A 310 -28.13 19.62 -9.88
C HIS A 310 -29.59 19.22 -9.59
N ALA A 311 -30.20 19.79 -8.55
CA ALA A 311 -31.58 19.46 -8.15
C ALA A 311 -32.66 19.96 -9.12
N GLN A 312 -32.39 21.02 -9.88
CA GLN A 312 -33.33 21.55 -10.87
C GLN A 312 -33.40 20.70 -12.14
N ALA A 313 -32.30 20.06 -12.52
CA ALA A 313 -32.24 19.24 -13.73
C ALA A 313 -33.01 17.92 -13.55
N ARG A 314 -33.84 17.56 -14.54
CA ARG A 314 -34.67 16.34 -14.48
C ARG A 314 -33.88 15.08 -14.77
N SER A 315 -32.87 15.19 -15.64
CA SER A 315 -31.91 14.14 -15.97
C SER A 315 -30.48 14.60 -15.71
N ALA A 316 -29.52 13.69 -15.75
CA ALA A 316 -28.11 14.04 -15.63
C ALA A 316 -27.64 14.95 -16.79
N GLN A 317 -28.16 14.69 -17.99
CA GLN A 317 -27.84 15.41 -19.22
C GLN A 317 -28.32 16.86 -19.20
N ASP A 318 -29.43 17.15 -18.52
CA ASP A 318 -29.99 18.51 -18.41
C ASP A 318 -29.26 19.39 -17.39
N THR A 319 -28.19 18.90 -16.75
CA THR A 319 -27.46 19.66 -15.73
C THR A 319 -26.71 20.82 -16.38
N ASP A 320 -26.95 22.05 -15.91
CA ASP A 320 -26.25 23.24 -16.39
C ASP A 320 -24.82 23.29 -15.83
N TRP A 321 -23.90 22.60 -16.51
CA TRP A 321 -22.50 22.56 -16.14
C TRP A 321 -21.77 23.90 -16.34
N ALA A 322 -22.21 24.75 -17.27
CA ALA A 322 -21.63 26.07 -17.48
C ALA A 322 -21.89 27.00 -16.29
N GLN A 323 -23.12 26.96 -15.75
CA GLN A 323 -23.47 27.66 -14.52
C GLN A 323 -22.68 27.09 -13.33
N ILE A 324 -22.59 25.76 -13.19
CA ILE A 324 -21.83 25.13 -12.10
C ILE A 324 -20.35 25.52 -12.15
N ALA A 325 -19.72 25.53 -13.33
CA ALA A 325 -18.32 25.97 -13.49
C ALA A 325 -18.13 27.43 -13.04
N SER A 326 -19.06 28.32 -13.42
CA SER A 326 -19.06 29.73 -13.00
C SER A 326 -19.22 29.89 -11.49
N LEU A 327 -20.09 29.09 -10.87
CA LEU A 327 -20.29 29.09 -9.41
C LEU A 327 -19.05 28.57 -8.68
N TYR A 328 -18.38 27.52 -9.20
CA TYR A 328 -17.12 27.05 -8.64
C TYR A 328 -15.99 28.08 -8.78
N GLU A 329 -15.99 28.89 -9.84
CA GLU A 329 -15.05 30.01 -9.97
C GLU A 329 -15.32 31.12 -8.94
N ALA A 330 -16.58 31.45 -8.67
CA ALA A 330 -16.93 32.33 -7.56
C ALA A 330 -16.52 31.73 -6.20
N LEU A 331 -16.80 30.45 -5.97
CA LEU A 331 -16.45 29.76 -4.73
C LEU A 331 -14.94 29.70 -4.52
N ALA A 332 -14.15 29.48 -5.57
CA ALA A 332 -12.68 29.45 -5.48
C ALA A 332 -12.08 30.80 -5.08
N ARG A 333 -12.78 31.93 -5.32
CA ARG A 333 -12.35 33.26 -4.87
C ARG A 333 -12.62 33.48 -3.38
N VAL A 334 -13.75 32.97 -2.88
CA VAL A 334 -14.15 33.10 -1.47
C VAL A 334 -13.47 32.05 -0.57
N LEU A 335 -13.27 30.84 -1.10
CA LEU A 335 -12.72 29.69 -0.38
C LEU A 335 -11.65 28.98 -1.26
N PRO A 336 -10.42 29.52 -1.34
CA PRO A 336 -9.37 29.07 -2.26
C PRO A 336 -8.66 27.77 -1.83
N THR A 337 -9.42 26.73 -1.49
CA THR A 337 -8.86 25.45 -1.03
C THR A 337 -8.49 24.53 -2.22
N PRO A 338 -7.52 23.62 -2.05
CA PRO A 338 -7.19 22.61 -3.07
C PRO A 338 -8.41 21.76 -3.48
N ILE A 339 -9.30 21.44 -2.52
CA ILE A 339 -10.52 20.64 -2.77
C ILE A 339 -11.50 21.41 -3.65
N VAL A 340 -11.71 22.71 -3.41
CA VAL A 340 -12.56 23.55 -4.27
C VAL A 340 -11.99 23.65 -5.68
N ARG A 341 -10.67 23.76 -5.82
CA ARG A 341 -9.98 23.77 -7.12
C ARG A 341 -10.14 22.44 -7.87
N LEU A 342 -10.05 21.31 -7.17
CA LEU A 342 -10.32 19.97 -7.73
C LEU A 342 -11.77 19.87 -8.23
N ASN A 343 -12.74 20.27 -7.42
CA ASN A 343 -14.15 20.22 -7.82
C ASN A 343 -14.46 21.17 -8.99
N ARG A 344 -13.80 22.34 -9.06
CA ARG A 344 -13.87 23.25 -10.21
C ARG A 344 -13.37 22.58 -11.48
N ALA A 345 -12.26 21.83 -11.41
CA ALA A 345 -11.71 21.12 -12.56
C ALA A 345 -12.71 20.10 -13.14
N VAL A 346 -13.44 19.39 -12.28
CA VAL A 346 -14.56 18.51 -12.70
C VAL A 346 -15.63 19.31 -13.44
N ALA A 347 -16.10 20.42 -12.86
CA ALA A 347 -17.14 21.24 -13.46
C ALA A 347 -16.72 21.82 -14.83
N VAL A 348 -15.47 22.29 -14.94
CA VAL A 348 -14.90 22.76 -16.21
C VAL A 348 -14.79 21.63 -17.22
N GLY A 349 -14.35 20.43 -16.81
CA GLY A 349 -14.30 19.26 -17.67
C GLY A 349 -15.66 18.85 -18.23
N MET A 350 -16.71 19.00 -17.43
CA MET A 350 -18.08 18.70 -17.87
C MET A 350 -18.68 19.82 -18.75
N ALA A 351 -18.32 21.09 -18.51
CA ALA A 351 -18.85 22.23 -19.27
C ALA A 351 -18.13 22.47 -20.60
N HIS A 352 -16.80 22.34 -20.62
CA HIS A 352 -15.94 22.72 -21.74
C HIS A 352 -15.18 21.53 -22.35
N GLY A 353 -15.48 20.31 -21.91
CA GLY A 353 -14.87 19.07 -22.40
C GLY A 353 -13.76 18.52 -21.50
N PRO A 354 -13.55 17.20 -21.52
CA PRO A 354 -12.68 16.51 -20.56
C PRO A 354 -11.21 16.97 -20.60
N ASP A 355 -10.69 17.39 -21.76
CA ASP A 355 -9.33 17.96 -21.89
C ASP A 355 -9.13 19.21 -21.04
N ALA A 356 -10.12 20.13 -21.01
CA ALA A 356 -10.05 21.36 -20.23
C ALA A 356 -10.03 21.06 -18.72
N GLY A 357 -10.81 20.07 -18.28
CA GLY A 357 -10.79 19.58 -16.91
C GLY A 357 -9.44 18.93 -16.57
N LEU A 358 -8.93 18.06 -17.45
CA LEU A 358 -7.67 17.35 -17.24
C LEU A 358 -6.48 18.31 -17.12
N ALA A 359 -6.43 19.36 -17.94
CA ALA A 359 -5.40 20.39 -17.85
C ALA A 359 -5.38 21.06 -16.47
N LEU A 360 -6.55 21.33 -15.87
CA LEU A 360 -6.62 21.88 -14.52
C LEU A 360 -6.19 20.84 -13.46
N ILE A 361 -6.61 19.58 -13.61
CA ILE A 361 -6.23 18.48 -12.72
C ILE A 361 -4.71 18.28 -12.70
N ASP A 362 -4.05 18.33 -13.84
CA ASP A 362 -2.61 18.12 -13.93
C ASP A 362 -1.82 19.20 -13.16
N THR A 363 -2.34 20.44 -13.06
CA THR A 363 -1.73 21.47 -12.19
C THR A 363 -1.81 21.13 -10.69
N LEU A 364 -2.78 20.31 -10.28
CA LEU A 364 -3.01 19.93 -8.88
C LEU A 364 -2.20 18.69 -8.45
N LEU A 365 -1.57 17.97 -9.39
CA LEU A 365 -0.76 16.78 -9.08
C LEU A 365 0.43 17.05 -8.15
N THR A 366 0.91 18.30 -8.13
CA THR A 366 2.03 18.72 -7.29
C THR A 366 1.60 19.29 -5.94
N ASP A 367 0.29 19.50 -5.71
CA ASP A 367 -0.22 20.05 -4.45
C ASP A 367 -0.02 19.05 -3.30
N PRO A 368 0.71 19.43 -2.22
CA PRO A 368 1.03 18.52 -1.13
C PRO A 368 -0.20 18.04 -0.38
N VAL A 369 -1.29 18.82 -0.34
CA VAL A 369 -2.53 18.46 0.37
C VAL A 369 -3.29 17.36 -0.36
N LEU A 370 -3.24 17.35 -1.70
CA LEU A 370 -4.00 16.40 -2.52
C LEU A 370 -3.23 15.12 -2.86
N ARG A 371 -1.94 15.04 -2.55
CA ARG A 371 -1.06 13.91 -2.91
C ARG A 371 -1.62 12.55 -2.47
N ASP A 372 -2.15 12.50 -1.24
CA ASP A 372 -2.69 11.29 -0.62
C ASP A 372 -4.23 11.27 -0.61
N TYR A 373 -4.86 12.20 -1.37
CA TYR A 373 -6.31 12.30 -1.45
C TYR A 373 -6.84 11.50 -2.64
N HIS A 374 -7.54 10.41 -2.37
CA HIS A 374 -7.96 9.43 -3.38
C HIS A 374 -8.84 10.01 -4.50
N LEU A 375 -9.58 11.10 -4.26
CA LEU A 375 -10.43 11.69 -5.31
C LEU A 375 -9.64 12.39 -6.40
N LEU A 376 -8.41 12.86 -6.15
CA LEU A 376 -7.59 13.46 -7.21
C LEU A 376 -7.28 12.46 -8.34
N PRO A 377 -6.66 11.29 -8.08
CA PRO A 377 -6.47 10.27 -9.11
C PRO A 377 -7.81 9.70 -9.60
N SER A 378 -8.86 9.61 -8.77
CA SER A 378 -10.18 9.15 -9.24
C SER A 378 -10.78 10.07 -10.31
N VAL A 379 -10.74 11.39 -10.09
CA VAL A 379 -11.25 12.38 -11.05
C VAL A 379 -10.41 12.38 -12.32
N ARG A 380 -9.08 12.29 -12.18
CA ARG A 380 -8.17 12.18 -13.33
C ARG A 380 -8.50 10.94 -14.17
N GLY A 381 -8.72 9.79 -13.53
CA GLY A 381 -9.13 8.54 -14.18
C GLY A 381 -10.45 8.66 -14.92
N ASP A 382 -11.47 9.33 -14.35
CA ASP A 382 -12.75 9.56 -15.01
C ASP A 382 -12.62 10.42 -16.28
N LEU A 383 -11.86 11.53 -16.19
CA LEU A 383 -11.61 12.40 -17.34
C LEU A 383 -10.81 11.69 -18.45
N LEU A 384 -9.81 10.88 -18.08
CA LEU A 384 -9.05 10.06 -19.01
C LEU A 384 -9.92 9.00 -19.70
N THR A 385 -10.84 8.37 -18.96
CA THR A 385 -11.82 7.42 -19.54
C THR A 385 -12.69 8.11 -20.58
N ARG A 386 -13.18 9.33 -20.30
CA ARG A 386 -13.98 10.12 -21.26
C ARG A 386 -13.21 10.50 -22.52
N LEU A 387 -11.87 10.54 -22.44
CA LEU A 387 -10.97 10.77 -23.57
C LEU A 387 -10.58 9.47 -24.31
N GLY A 388 -11.04 8.30 -23.85
CA GLY A 388 -10.63 6.99 -24.38
C GLY A 388 -9.18 6.61 -24.04
N ARG A 389 -8.58 7.24 -23.04
CA ARG A 389 -7.21 6.97 -22.56
C ARG A 389 -7.22 5.91 -21.46
N ASP A 390 -7.76 4.74 -21.79
CA ASP A 390 -8.15 3.71 -20.81
C ASP A 390 -6.96 3.14 -20.01
N ASP A 391 -5.80 2.98 -20.64
CA ASP A 391 -4.59 2.48 -19.96
C ASP A 391 -4.12 3.43 -18.85
N GLU A 392 -4.15 4.74 -19.10
CA GLU A 392 -3.81 5.76 -18.11
C GLU A 392 -4.90 5.88 -17.05
N ALA A 393 -6.17 5.85 -17.46
CA ALA A 393 -7.31 5.87 -16.56
C ALA A 393 -7.26 4.72 -15.54
N ARG A 394 -6.92 3.52 -16.01
CA ARG A 394 -6.76 2.33 -15.18
C ARG A 394 -5.66 2.48 -14.13
N VAL A 395 -4.52 3.08 -14.49
CA VAL A 395 -3.43 3.35 -13.53
C VAL A 395 -3.91 4.31 -12.45
N GLU A 396 -4.63 5.36 -12.82
CA GLU A 396 -5.17 6.33 -11.87
C GLU A 396 -6.26 5.73 -10.98
N PHE A 397 -7.18 4.91 -11.50
CA PHE A 397 -8.17 4.23 -10.67
C PHE A 397 -7.55 3.25 -9.67
N ARG A 398 -6.51 2.51 -10.06
CA ARG A 398 -5.75 1.66 -9.11
C ARG A 398 -5.03 2.49 -8.04
N ARG A 399 -4.47 3.63 -8.42
CA ARG A 399 -3.86 4.57 -7.46
C ARG A 399 -4.93 5.09 -6.49
N ALA A 400 -6.09 5.52 -7.00
CA ALA A 400 -7.20 5.96 -6.18
C ALA A 400 -7.66 4.87 -5.20
N ALA A 401 -7.81 3.63 -5.66
CA ALA A 401 -8.18 2.49 -4.82
C ALA A 401 -7.17 2.26 -3.68
N SER A 402 -5.86 2.40 -3.95
CA SER A 402 -4.81 2.25 -2.93
C SER A 402 -4.85 3.33 -1.82
N LEU A 403 -5.42 4.50 -2.13
CA LEU A 403 -5.55 5.63 -1.21
C LEU A 403 -6.91 5.65 -0.49
N ALA A 404 -7.93 4.95 -1.02
CA ALA A 404 -9.27 4.89 -0.47
C ALA A 404 -9.27 4.13 0.88
N ARG A 405 -9.88 4.73 1.90
CA ARG A 405 -9.96 4.19 3.27
C ARG A 405 -11.28 3.46 3.55
N ASN A 406 -12.34 3.80 2.82
CA ASN A 406 -13.62 3.09 2.85
C ASN A 406 -13.56 1.86 1.93
N ALA A 407 -14.02 0.70 2.42
CA ALA A 407 -13.95 -0.56 1.68
C ALA A 407 -14.84 -0.55 0.42
N ALA A 408 -16.02 0.07 0.50
CA ALA A 408 -16.95 0.18 -0.63
C ALA A 408 -16.42 1.14 -1.72
N GLU A 409 -15.79 2.24 -1.33
CA GLU A 409 -15.11 3.15 -2.28
C GLU A 409 -13.93 2.47 -2.95
N ARG A 410 -13.09 1.76 -2.18
CA ARG A 410 -11.97 0.99 -2.74
C ARG A 410 -12.45 -0.03 -3.76
N ALA A 411 -13.44 -0.84 -3.39
CA ALA A 411 -13.99 -1.87 -4.27
C ALA A 411 -14.62 -1.25 -5.54
N PHE A 412 -15.27 -0.08 -5.42
CA PHE A 412 -15.78 0.66 -6.58
C PHE A 412 -14.66 1.10 -7.53
N LEU A 413 -13.58 1.67 -7.00
CA LEU A 413 -12.43 2.13 -7.81
C LEU A 413 -11.68 0.96 -8.46
N GLU A 414 -11.56 -0.17 -7.76
CA GLU A 414 -11.00 -1.42 -8.32
C GLU A 414 -11.85 -1.92 -9.49
N ARG A 415 -13.18 -2.00 -9.32
CA ARG A 415 -14.09 -2.38 -10.41
C ARG A 415 -13.98 -1.45 -11.61
N ARG A 416 -13.94 -0.13 -11.40
CA ARG A 416 -13.73 0.85 -12.48
C ARG A 416 -12.43 0.61 -13.23
N ALA A 417 -11.35 0.24 -12.53
CA ALA A 417 -10.08 -0.11 -13.17
C ALA A 417 -10.18 -1.42 -13.99
N ASP A 418 -10.95 -2.39 -13.51
CA ASP A 418 -11.13 -3.69 -14.17
C ASP A 418 -12.07 -3.62 -15.38
N GLU A 419 -13.13 -2.79 -15.31
CA GLU A 419 -14.10 -2.53 -16.39
C GLU A 419 -13.47 -1.88 -17.62
N LEU A 420 -12.45 -1.05 -17.42
CA LEU A 420 -11.67 -0.47 -18.53
C LEU A 420 -10.91 -1.51 -19.34
N GLY A 421 -10.94 -2.77 -18.91
CA GLY A 421 -10.29 -3.88 -19.56
C GLY A 421 -8.77 -3.76 -19.49
N ALA A 422 -8.09 -4.90 -19.35
CA ALA A 422 -6.93 -5.04 -20.20
C ALA A 422 -7.49 -5.13 -21.62
N ALA A 423 -7.12 -4.21 -22.52
CA ALA A 423 -7.15 -4.55 -23.94
C ALA A 423 -6.56 -5.96 -24.04
N ALA A 424 -7.34 -6.92 -24.56
CA ALA A 424 -6.87 -8.30 -24.68
C ALA A 424 -5.48 -8.21 -25.33
N PRO A 425 -4.43 -8.81 -24.73
CA PRO A 425 -3.07 -8.72 -25.25
C PRO A 425 -3.07 -8.95 -26.76
N GLN A 426 -2.96 -7.88 -27.55
CA GLN A 426 -2.73 -8.00 -28.98
C GLN A 426 -1.24 -8.26 -29.11
N GLY A 427 -0.87 -9.55 -29.14
CA GLY A 427 0.52 -9.98 -29.31
C GLY A 427 0.91 -11.18 -28.45
N PRO A 428 2.12 -11.71 -28.67
CA PRO A 428 2.64 -12.84 -27.90
C PRO A 428 2.74 -12.51 -26.41
N LEU A 429 2.29 -13.45 -25.58
CA LEU A 429 2.35 -13.36 -24.12
C LEU A 429 3.72 -13.78 -23.59
N LEU A 430 4.15 -13.18 -22.49
CA LEU A 430 5.42 -13.47 -21.83
C LEU A 430 5.60 -14.96 -21.52
N GLY A 431 4.56 -15.64 -21.02
CA GLY A 431 4.62 -17.06 -20.71
C GLY A 431 4.96 -17.91 -21.94
N ARG A 432 4.17 -17.76 -23.01
CA ARG A 432 4.34 -18.49 -24.27
C ARG A 432 5.65 -18.15 -24.96
N ALA A 433 6.00 -16.87 -25.04
CA ALA A 433 7.22 -16.42 -25.68
C ALA A 433 8.47 -16.88 -24.94
N ALA A 434 8.43 -16.95 -23.60
CA ALA A 434 9.53 -17.51 -22.82
C ALA A 434 9.72 -19.01 -23.08
N ASP A 435 8.63 -19.77 -23.22
CA ASP A 435 8.70 -21.20 -23.54
C ASP A 435 9.24 -21.42 -24.97
N GLU A 436 8.78 -20.65 -25.96
CA GLU A 436 9.29 -20.68 -27.34
C GLU A 436 10.78 -20.30 -27.40
N PHE A 437 11.21 -19.26 -26.67
CA PHE A 437 12.62 -18.86 -26.60
C PHE A 437 13.51 -19.95 -26.00
N LEU A 438 13.05 -20.63 -24.93
CA LEU A 438 13.83 -21.67 -24.25
C LEU A 438 13.87 -23.00 -25.02
N GLY A 439 12.90 -23.22 -25.92
CA GLY A 439 12.79 -24.39 -26.78
C GLY A 439 13.56 -24.29 -28.10
N ARG A 440 14.35 -23.23 -28.32
CA ARG A 440 15.15 -23.08 -29.54
C ARG A 440 16.29 -24.10 -29.62
N ASP A 441 16.48 -24.69 -30.79
CA ASP A 441 17.51 -25.71 -31.06
C ASP A 441 18.95 -25.19 -30.97
N ASP A 442 19.16 -23.87 -31.02
CA ASP A 442 20.48 -23.25 -30.95
C ASP A 442 20.94 -22.87 -29.52
N LEU A 443 20.11 -23.14 -28.51
CA LEU A 443 20.49 -22.99 -27.10
C LEU A 443 20.96 -24.34 -26.54
N ASP A 444 22.19 -24.39 -26.04
CA ASP A 444 22.67 -25.57 -25.33
C ASP A 444 21.89 -25.78 -24.00
N ALA A 445 21.88 -27.02 -23.51
CA ALA A 445 21.11 -27.41 -22.33
C ALA A 445 21.52 -26.65 -21.04
N ALA A 446 22.78 -26.20 -20.91
CA ALA A 446 23.21 -25.42 -19.76
C ALA A 446 22.72 -23.97 -19.85
N THR A 447 22.76 -23.38 -21.04
CA THR A 447 22.24 -22.03 -21.31
C THR A 447 20.72 -21.97 -21.16
N SER A 448 19.98 -22.94 -21.71
CA SER A 448 18.51 -23.01 -21.56
C SER A 448 18.10 -23.11 -20.08
N ARG A 449 18.78 -23.95 -19.27
CA ARG A 449 18.54 -24.01 -17.81
C ARG A 449 18.81 -22.67 -17.12
N SER A 450 19.92 -22.01 -17.46
CA SER A 450 20.30 -20.73 -16.85
C SER A 450 19.34 -19.61 -17.24
N TYR A 451 18.91 -19.54 -18.50
CA TYR A 451 17.96 -18.54 -19.00
C TYR A 451 16.57 -18.81 -18.43
N GLY A 452 16.18 -20.08 -18.34
CA GLY A 452 14.91 -20.52 -17.76
C GLY A 452 14.74 -20.13 -16.30
N GLN A 453 15.81 -20.12 -15.50
CA GLN A 453 15.74 -19.62 -14.12
C GLN A 453 15.35 -18.13 -14.07
N THR A 454 15.87 -17.33 -15.01
CA THR A 454 15.60 -15.90 -15.09
C THR A 454 14.17 -15.64 -15.56
N LEU A 455 13.76 -16.28 -16.67
CA LEU A 455 12.45 -16.09 -17.27
C LEU A 455 11.33 -16.62 -16.36
N ARG A 456 11.54 -17.72 -15.64
CA ARG A 456 10.59 -18.21 -14.64
C ARG A 456 10.35 -17.21 -13.52
N ARG A 457 11.39 -16.48 -13.09
CA ARG A 457 11.24 -15.44 -12.06
C ARG A 457 10.48 -14.23 -12.59
N LEU A 458 10.74 -13.82 -13.83
CA LEU A 458 9.96 -12.77 -14.50
C LEU A 458 8.49 -13.15 -14.63
N ARG A 459 8.21 -14.35 -15.17
CA ARG A 459 6.85 -14.93 -15.28
C ARG A 459 6.09 -14.97 -13.96
N ARG A 460 6.74 -15.43 -12.87
CA ARG A 460 6.10 -15.46 -11.54
C ARG A 460 5.78 -14.07 -10.99
N THR A 461 6.55 -13.05 -11.36
CA THR A 461 6.40 -11.70 -10.78
C THR A 461 5.50 -10.81 -11.63
N LEU A 462 5.60 -10.91 -12.96
CA LEU A 462 4.84 -10.10 -13.92
C LEU A 462 3.57 -10.80 -14.44
N GLY A 463 3.49 -12.13 -14.26
CA GLY A 463 2.39 -12.96 -14.75
C GLY A 463 2.64 -13.52 -16.15
N ASP A 464 2.15 -14.73 -16.41
CA ASP A 464 2.25 -15.39 -17.72
C ASP A 464 1.42 -14.68 -18.80
N GLN A 465 0.37 -13.97 -18.39
CA GLN A 465 -0.54 -13.21 -19.24
C GLN A 465 -0.03 -11.81 -19.58
N GLN A 466 1.20 -11.46 -19.17
CA GLN A 466 1.82 -10.17 -19.51
C GLN A 466 2.03 -10.08 -21.04
N PRO A 467 1.45 -9.10 -21.76
CA PRO A 467 1.76 -8.86 -23.16
C PRO A 467 3.24 -8.47 -23.34
N LEU A 468 3.92 -9.02 -24.34
CA LEU A 468 5.31 -8.61 -24.62
C LEU A 468 5.42 -7.14 -25.05
N SER A 469 4.41 -6.60 -25.73
CA SER A 469 4.36 -5.20 -26.18
C SER A 469 4.30 -4.19 -25.03
N SER A 470 3.81 -4.59 -23.86
CA SER A 470 3.71 -3.73 -22.67
C SER A 470 4.80 -4.01 -21.63
N LEU A 471 5.75 -4.90 -21.95
CA LEU A 471 6.88 -5.23 -21.08
C LEU A 471 7.91 -4.10 -21.14
N THR A 472 8.15 -3.42 -20.02
CA THR A 472 9.09 -2.28 -19.95
C THR A 472 10.35 -2.61 -19.17
N ALA A 473 11.44 -1.88 -19.45
CA ALA A 473 12.70 -1.99 -18.71
C ALA A 473 12.52 -1.73 -17.20
N ASP A 474 11.64 -0.79 -16.81
CA ASP A 474 11.35 -0.49 -15.40
C ASP A 474 10.67 -1.66 -14.67
N GLN A 475 9.74 -2.35 -15.33
CA GLN A 475 9.13 -3.55 -14.77
C GLN A 475 10.18 -4.62 -14.52
N VAL A 476 11.04 -4.87 -15.51
CA VAL A 476 12.16 -5.81 -15.40
C VAL A 476 13.12 -5.39 -14.29
N ALA A 477 13.45 -4.10 -14.19
CA ALA A 477 14.35 -3.56 -13.17
C ALA A 477 13.82 -3.78 -11.75
N ARG A 478 12.52 -3.59 -11.51
CA ARG A 478 11.89 -3.91 -10.22
C ARG A 478 12.00 -5.39 -9.85
N VAL A 479 11.82 -6.29 -10.82
CA VAL A 479 12.03 -7.72 -10.60
C VAL A 479 13.50 -8.00 -10.24
N PHE A 480 14.45 -7.36 -10.92
CA PHE A 480 15.88 -7.52 -10.68
C PHE A 480 16.31 -7.06 -9.30
N THR A 481 15.87 -5.86 -8.88
CA THR A 481 16.16 -5.33 -7.55
C THR A 481 15.63 -6.28 -6.46
N THR A 482 14.41 -6.81 -6.64
CA THR A 482 13.77 -7.70 -5.67
C THR A 482 14.41 -9.10 -5.64
N ALA A 483 14.72 -9.67 -6.80
CA ALA A 483 15.20 -11.05 -6.90
C ALA A 483 16.72 -11.18 -6.75
N TRP A 484 17.47 -10.18 -7.20
CA TRP A 484 18.94 -10.23 -7.34
C TRP A 484 19.65 -8.96 -6.91
N GLY A 485 18.99 -8.02 -6.21
CA GLY A 485 19.60 -6.77 -5.75
C GLY A 485 20.91 -6.99 -4.97
N GLY A 486 20.93 -7.99 -4.08
CA GLY A 486 22.12 -8.41 -3.31
C GLY A 486 23.01 -9.47 -3.99
N ALA A 487 22.75 -9.85 -5.25
CA ALA A 487 23.50 -10.92 -5.90
C ALA A 487 24.91 -10.47 -6.32
N ALA A 488 25.87 -11.41 -6.26
CA ALA A 488 27.23 -11.21 -6.76
C ALA A 488 27.24 -10.81 -8.25
N ALA A 489 28.25 -10.05 -8.68
CA ALA A 489 28.33 -9.49 -10.03
C ALA A 489 28.21 -10.56 -11.15
N ALA A 490 28.79 -11.74 -10.95
CA ALA A 490 28.69 -12.84 -11.91
C ALA A 490 27.25 -13.38 -12.06
N THR A 491 26.49 -13.43 -10.97
CA THR A 491 25.09 -13.88 -10.97
C THR A 491 24.19 -12.80 -11.55
N TRP A 492 24.37 -11.55 -11.14
CA TRP A 492 23.68 -10.38 -11.69
C TRP A 492 23.83 -10.30 -13.22
N ASN A 493 25.08 -10.34 -13.70
CA ASN A 493 25.37 -10.23 -15.13
C ASN A 493 24.82 -11.41 -15.95
N ARG A 494 24.68 -12.60 -15.33
CA ARG A 494 24.10 -13.78 -15.98
C ARG A 494 22.60 -13.61 -16.20
N HIS A 495 21.85 -13.19 -15.18
CA HIS A 495 20.43 -12.90 -15.31
C HIS A 495 20.20 -11.74 -16.27
N ARG A 496 21.01 -10.68 -16.20
CA ARG A 496 20.97 -9.58 -17.17
C ARG A 496 21.18 -10.06 -18.61
N SER A 497 22.14 -10.96 -18.83
CA SER A 497 22.40 -11.54 -20.15
C SER A 497 21.20 -12.34 -20.67
N ALA A 498 20.53 -13.09 -19.80
CA ALA A 498 19.33 -13.85 -20.17
C ALA A 498 18.20 -12.92 -20.63
N VAL A 499 17.95 -11.83 -19.91
CA VAL A 499 16.94 -10.83 -20.32
C VAL A 499 17.31 -10.14 -21.62
N ARG A 500 18.58 -9.74 -21.79
CA ARG A 500 19.04 -9.12 -23.03
C ARG A 500 18.88 -10.06 -24.22
N SER A 501 19.23 -11.34 -24.06
CA SER A 501 19.06 -12.34 -25.12
C SER A 501 17.58 -12.60 -25.45
N PHE A 502 16.72 -12.66 -24.44
CA PHE A 502 15.29 -12.81 -24.63
C PHE A 502 14.68 -11.59 -25.36
N GLY A 503 14.99 -10.38 -24.91
CA GLY A 503 14.52 -9.14 -25.53
C GLY A 503 14.99 -9.00 -26.98
N ALA A 504 16.26 -9.32 -27.26
CA ALA A 504 16.79 -9.30 -28.63
C ALA A 504 16.11 -10.34 -29.54
N TRP A 505 15.77 -11.53 -29.03
CA TRP A 505 15.05 -12.54 -29.81
C TRP A 505 13.59 -12.12 -30.07
N ALA A 506 12.93 -11.55 -29.06
CA ALA A 506 11.55 -11.09 -29.17
C ALA A 506 11.41 -9.72 -29.89
N SER A 507 12.52 -9.16 -30.41
CA SER A 507 12.56 -7.84 -31.05
C SER A 507 11.98 -6.72 -30.17
N LEU A 508 12.26 -6.77 -28.87
CA LEU A 508 11.83 -5.77 -27.90
C LEU A 508 12.90 -4.69 -27.74
N ASP A 509 12.46 -3.48 -27.40
CA ASP A 509 13.34 -2.40 -26.94
C ASP A 509 14.20 -2.86 -25.75
N ASP A 510 15.31 -2.17 -25.48
CA ASP A 510 16.29 -2.61 -24.47
C ASP A 510 15.69 -2.75 -23.07
N LEU A 511 15.19 -3.95 -22.76
CA LEU A 511 14.63 -4.35 -21.46
C LEU A 511 15.66 -4.29 -20.34
N THR A 512 16.95 -4.13 -20.67
CA THR A 512 18.02 -3.97 -19.70
C THR A 512 18.45 -2.51 -19.50
N ALA A 513 17.71 -1.55 -20.04
CA ALA A 513 17.89 -0.14 -19.74
C ALA A 513 17.77 0.08 -18.21
N GLY A 514 18.75 0.76 -17.62
CA GLY A 514 18.85 0.97 -16.16
C GLY A 514 19.39 -0.24 -15.36
N LEU A 515 19.63 -1.39 -15.98
CA LEU A 515 20.31 -2.53 -15.35
C LEU A 515 21.79 -2.53 -15.72
N ASP A 516 22.61 -1.71 -15.06
CA ASP A 516 24.03 -1.64 -15.36
C ASP A 516 24.75 -2.98 -15.13
N ARG A 517 25.69 -3.28 -16.02
CA ARG A 517 26.58 -4.42 -15.85
C ARG A 517 27.43 -4.18 -14.61
N ARG A 518 27.32 -5.05 -13.60
CA ARG A 518 28.17 -4.96 -12.41
C ARG A 518 29.57 -5.43 -12.76
N THR A 519 30.58 -4.61 -12.52
CA THR A 519 31.98 -5.02 -12.62
C THR A 519 32.27 -5.98 -11.47
N GLY A 520 32.54 -7.24 -11.81
CA GLY A 520 32.97 -8.21 -10.80
C GLY A 520 34.42 -7.96 -10.42
N THR A 521 34.75 -8.20 -9.16
CA THR A 521 36.12 -8.46 -8.70
C THR A 521 36.61 -9.81 -9.26
N GLY A 522 36.72 -9.91 -10.57
CA GLY A 522 37.44 -10.98 -11.23
C GLY A 522 38.93 -10.74 -11.08
N SER A 523 39.50 -10.97 -9.89
CA SER A 523 40.95 -11.10 -9.77
C SER A 523 41.35 -12.33 -10.57
N ALA A 524 41.98 -12.13 -11.73
CA ALA A 524 42.81 -13.17 -12.32
C ALA A 524 43.86 -13.53 -11.27
N ALA A 525 43.65 -14.65 -10.57
CA ALA A 525 44.48 -15.01 -9.44
C ALA A 525 45.94 -15.10 -9.90
N ARG A 526 46.78 -14.18 -9.41
CA ARG A 526 48.19 -14.10 -9.80
C ARG A 526 48.87 -15.47 -9.56
N PRO A 527 49.60 -16.03 -10.55
CA PRO A 527 50.37 -17.26 -10.36
C PRO A 527 51.23 -17.21 -9.10
N LEU A 528 51.42 -18.37 -8.46
CA LEU A 528 52.36 -18.49 -7.33
C LEU A 528 53.78 -18.18 -7.83
N ASP A 529 54.53 -17.42 -7.03
CA ASP A 529 55.94 -17.17 -7.31
C ASP A 529 56.80 -18.41 -6.97
N PRO A 530 58.08 -18.46 -7.40
CA PRO A 530 58.94 -19.62 -7.15
C PRO A 530 59.10 -19.99 -5.67
N ALA A 531 59.19 -19.01 -4.77
CA ALA A 531 59.35 -19.26 -3.33
C ALA A 531 58.06 -19.85 -2.72
N GLN A 532 56.89 -19.37 -3.15
CA GLN A 532 55.59 -19.93 -2.77
C GLN A 532 55.42 -21.36 -3.30
N LEU A 533 55.87 -21.64 -4.52
CA LEU A 533 55.82 -22.99 -5.09
C LEU A 533 56.74 -23.95 -4.32
N ASP A 534 57.97 -23.53 -3.99
CA ASP A 534 58.90 -24.35 -3.20
C ASP A 534 58.34 -24.65 -1.80
N ALA A 535 57.67 -23.68 -1.18
CA ALA A 535 56.96 -23.89 0.09
C ALA A 535 55.80 -24.90 -0.05
N VAL A 536 55.03 -24.84 -1.14
CA VAL A 536 53.98 -25.83 -1.43
C VAL A 536 54.56 -27.23 -1.62
N TRP A 537 55.70 -27.36 -2.32
CA TRP A 537 56.38 -28.65 -2.53
C TRP A 537 57.06 -29.20 -1.28
N SER A 538 57.29 -28.37 -0.28
CA SER A 538 57.95 -28.74 0.99
C SER A 538 56.97 -28.97 2.13
N LEU A 539 55.66 -28.99 1.86
CA LEU A 539 54.63 -29.28 2.87
C LEU A 539 54.83 -30.69 3.46
N PRO A 540 54.85 -30.85 4.80
CA PRO A 540 55.00 -32.15 5.43
C PRO A 540 53.79 -33.05 5.16
N ASP A 541 54.04 -34.36 5.05
CA ASP A 541 53.02 -35.41 4.93
C ASP A 541 52.04 -35.26 3.75
N LEU A 542 52.47 -34.63 2.65
CA LEU A 542 51.63 -34.46 1.47
C LEU A 542 51.28 -35.81 0.83
N PRO A 543 50.00 -36.19 0.69
CA PRO A 543 49.68 -37.49 0.11
C PRO A 543 50.01 -37.53 -1.38
N LEU A 544 50.40 -38.72 -1.86
CA LEU A 544 50.90 -38.94 -3.22
C LEU A 544 49.93 -38.44 -4.31
N ARG A 545 48.61 -38.55 -4.09
CA ARG A 545 47.59 -38.09 -5.05
C ARG A 545 47.64 -36.57 -5.22
N GLU A 546 47.62 -35.83 -4.11
CA GLU A 546 47.66 -34.37 -4.07
C GLU A 546 48.95 -33.85 -4.67
N GLU A 547 50.10 -34.41 -4.28
CA GLU A 547 51.40 -34.01 -4.82
C GLU A 547 51.46 -34.21 -6.35
N THR A 548 51.02 -35.38 -6.82
CA THR A 548 51.00 -35.68 -8.26
C THR A 548 50.06 -34.76 -9.02
N LEU A 549 48.86 -34.49 -8.49
CA LEU A 549 47.87 -33.61 -9.12
C LEU A 549 48.39 -32.18 -9.23
N TRP A 550 48.93 -31.63 -8.15
CA TRP A 550 49.38 -30.24 -8.12
C TRP A 550 50.60 -30.02 -9.00
N ARG A 551 51.55 -30.98 -9.01
CA ARG A 551 52.70 -30.94 -9.92
C ARG A 551 52.28 -31.06 -11.38
N LEU A 552 51.34 -31.95 -11.70
CA LEU A 552 50.83 -32.08 -13.05
C LEU A 552 50.13 -30.79 -13.52
N LEU A 553 49.33 -30.14 -12.68
CA LEU A 553 48.71 -28.85 -12.99
C LEU A 553 49.74 -27.75 -13.23
N HIS A 554 50.81 -27.72 -12.43
CA HIS A 554 51.88 -26.74 -12.60
C HIS A 554 52.71 -27.00 -13.86
N GLU A 555 53.17 -28.23 -14.08
CA GLU A 555 54.06 -28.57 -15.20
C GLU A 555 53.37 -28.52 -16.56
N SER A 556 52.08 -28.89 -16.63
CA SER A 556 51.32 -28.92 -17.88
C SER A 556 50.72 -27.57 -18.28
N ALA A 557 50.54 -26.66 -17.32
CA ALA A 557 49.75 -25.44 -17.47
C ALA A 557 48.31 -25.68 -18.01
N ALA A 558 47.83 -26.93 -17.98
CA ALA A 558 46.50 -27.30 -18.45
C ALA A 558 45.41 -26.82 -17.50
N GLY A 559 44.16 -26.75 -17.99
CA GLY A 559 43.02 -26.43 -17.15
C GLY A 559 42.76 -27.53 -16.12
N VAL A 560 42.35 -27.16 -14.90
CA VAL A 560 42.11 -28.11 -13.81
C VAL A 560 41.12 -29.21 -14.21
N THR A 561 40.04 -28.84 -14.91
CA THR A 561 39.04 -29.80 -15.41
C THR A 561 39.64 -30.80 -16.39
N ALA A 562 40.56 -30.37 -17.26
CA ALA A 562 41.20 -31.24 -18.24
C ALA A 562 42.11 -32.28 -17.57
N VAL A 563 42.86 -31.87 -16.53
CA VAL A 563 43.72 -32.78 -15.77
C VAL A 563 42.91 -33.77 -14.95
N LEU A 564 41.82 -33.34 -14.31
CA LEU A 564 40.95 -34.24 -13.55
C LEU A 564 40.19 -35.23 -14.44
N ALA A 565 39.94 -34.87 -15.71
CA ALA A 565 39.27 -35.73 -16.69
C ALA A 565 40.15 -36.84 -17.27
N LEU A 566 41.48 -36.84 -17.03
CA LEU A 566 42.37 -37.86 -17.57
C LEU A 566 42.00 -39.27 -17.07
N ASN A 567 42.04 -40.24 -17.98
CA ASN A 567 41.99 -41.66 -17.68
C ASN A 567 43.35 -42.32 -17.89
N VAL A 568 43.58 -43.47 -17.27
CA VAL A 568 44.86 -44.16 -17.30
C VAL A 568 45.21 -44.66 -18.70
N GLU A 569 44.21 -45.12 -19.45
CA GLU A 569 44.32 -45.56 -20.84
C GLU A 569 44.69 -44.45 -21.82
N ASP A 570 44.49 -43.18 -21.43
CA ASP A 570 44.81 -42.01 -22.25
C ASP A 570 46.24 -41.48 -21.97
N LEU A 571 47.00 -42.14 -21.07
CA LEU A 571 48.35 -41.73 -20.68
C LEU A 571 49.41 -42.41 -21.54
N ASP A 572 50.30 -41.60 -22.11
CA ASP A 572 51.55 -42.02 -22.72
C ASP A 572 52.69 -41.64 -21.76
N LEU A 573 53.13 -42.62 -20.97
CA LEU A 573 54.13 -42.42 -19.92
C LEU A 573 55.55 -42.22 -20.49
N ASP A 574 55.82 -42.78 -21.67
CA ASP A 574 57.13 -42.68 -22.33
C ASP A 574 57.33 -41.28 -22.92
N ASP A 575 56.31 -40.78 -23.65
CA ASP A 575 56.33 -39.42 -24.21
C ASP A 575 55.84 -38.33 -23.23
N ARG A 576 55.48 -38.71 -22.00
CA ARG A 576 55.01 -37.84 -20.91
C ARG A 576 53.87 -36.91 -21.30
N ARG A 577 52.86 -37.48 -21.96
CA ARG A 577 51.69 -36.75 -22.47
C ARG A 577 50.42 -37.56 -22.33
N ALA A 578 49.29 -36.86 -22.30
CA ALA A 578 47.98 -37.49 -22.29
C ALA A 578 46.99 -36.66 -23.09
N ARG A 579 46.01 -37.34 -23.70
CA ARG A 579 44.94 -36.68 -24.44
C ARG A 579 43.80 -36.37 -23.47
N ALA A 580 43.51 -35.09 -23.23
CA ALA A 580 42.32 -34.72 -22.49
C ALA A 580 41.12 -34.69 -23.45
N GLN A 581 40.17 -35.59 -23.25
CA GLN A 581 38.89 -35.49 -23.95
C GLN A 581 38.17 -34.22 -23.48
N SER A 582 37.87 -33.32 -24.42
CA SER A 582 36.97 -32.19 -24.16
C SER A 582 35.61 -32.80 -23.82
N GLY A 583 35.21 -32.77 -22.55
CA GLY A 583 33.96 -33.40 -22.12
C GLY A 583 32.77 -32.89 -22.92
N SER A 584 32.24 -33.73 -23.82
CA SER A 584 30.84 -33.67 -24.20
C SER A 584 30.04 -34.30 -23.05
N GLY A 585 29.16 -33.52 -22.44
CA GLY A 585 28.10 -34.10 -21.65
C GLY A 585 27.16 -34.87 -22.58
N ALA A 586 27.13 -36.19 -22.38
CA ALA A 586 26.07 -37.16 -22.67
C ALA A 586 24.95 -36.75 -23.65
N GLY A 587 24.85 -37.49 -24.76
CA GLY A 587 23.73 -37.47 -25.70
C GLY A 587 23.90 -38.49 -26.83
N SER A 588 23.79 -39.78 -26.46
CA SER A 588 23.45 -40.96 -27.29
C SER A 588 23.85 -40.99 -28.77
N ASP A 589 24.84 -41.83 -29.06
CA ASP A 589 24.90 -42.58 -30.33
C ASP A 589 23.66 -43.47 -30.46
N ILE A 590 22.92 -43.30 -31.55
CA ILE A 590 22.03 -44.32 -32.12
C ILE A 590 22.50 -44.52 -33.56
N ASP A 591 23.06 -45.70 -33.84
CA ASP A 591 23.43 -46.18 -35.18
C ASP A 591 22.21 -46.88 -35.85
N PRO A 592 22.18 -47.14 -37.18
CA PRO A 592 21.09 -46.65 -38.04
C PRO A 592 20.26 -47.81 -38.64
N GLY A 593 18.95 -47.60 -38.77
CA GLY A 593 18.04 -48.54 -39.42
C GLY A 593 17.48 -47.98 -40.73
N SER A 594 18.04 -48.47 -41.84
CA SER A 594 17.52 -48.55 -43.23
C SER A 594 16.25 -47.77 -43.62
N GLY A 595 16.36 -46.94 -44.66
CA GLY A 595 15.23 -46.45 -45.44
C GLY A 595 15.68 -45.67 -46.67
N ALA A 596 15.80 -46.35 -47.81
CA ALA A 596 16.08 -45.72 -49.11
C ALA A 596 14.88 -44.88 -49.58
N GLY A 597 15.15 -43.69 -50.11
CA GLY A 597 14.15 -42.82 -50.74
C GLY A 597 14.82 -41.61 -51.40
N SER A 598 15.02 -41.70 -52.71
CA SER A 598 15.57 -40.69 -53.62
C SER A 598 14.78 -39.37 -53.62
N GLY A 599 15.48 -38.24 -53.65
CA GLY A 599 14.89 -36.92 -53.90
C GLY A 599 15.95 -35.83 -54.00
N SER A 600 16.30 -35.48 -55.23
CA SER A 600 17.18 -34.39 -55.67
C SER A 600 16.68 -32.99 -55.26
N GLY A 601 17.59 -32.10 -54.86
CA GLY A 601 17.32 -30.68 -54.65
C GLY A 601 18.57 -29.91 -54.19
N GLU A 602 18.98 -28.92 -54.98
CA GLU A 602 20.24 -28.19 -54.91
C GLU A 602 20.38 -27.19 -53.73
N GLY A 603 21.62 -26.97 -53.33
CA GLY A 603 22.14 -25.61 -53.07
C GLY A 603 21.95 -25.02 -51.66
N SER A 604 22.88 -25.29 -50.73
CA SER A 604 23.27 -24.27 -49.75
C SER A 604 24.67 -24.50 -49.18
N ARG A 605 25.41 -23.39 -49.11
CA ARG A 605 26.84 -23.19 -48.83
C ARG A 605 27.38 -23.96 -47.61
N SER A 606 28.56 -24.56 -47.79
CA SER A 606 29.35 -25.21 -46.75
C SER A 606 29.70 -24.26 -45.60
N ARG A 607 29.27 -24.62 -44.38
CA ARG A 607 29.92 -24.20 -43.15
C ARG A 607 30.88 -25.30 -42.71
N SER A 608 32.18 -24.99 -42.73
CA SER A 608 33.26 -25.86 -42.26
C SER A 608 33.00 -26.32 -40.82
N PRO A 609 33.20 -27.60 -40.47
CA PRO A 609 33.05 -28.06 -39.10
C PRO A 609 34.20 -27.51 -38.25
N THR A 610 33.85 -26.88 -37.14
CA THR A 610 34.77 -26.42 -36.08
C THR A 610 35.59 -27.61 -35.57
N ARG A 611 36.90 -27.61 -35.86
CA ARG A 611 37.87 -28.54 -35.27
C ARG A 611 37.76 -28.52 -33.75
N SER A 612 37.36 -29.66 -33.16
CA SER A 612 37.70 -30.01 -31.78
C SER A 612 39.22 -29.81 -31.60
N ARG A 613 39.63 -28.85 -30.75
CA ARG A 613 41.05 -28.70 -30.41
C ARG A 613 41.40 -29.80 -29.44
N ASP A 614 42.05 -30.85 -29.92
CA ASP A 614 42.71 -31.84 -29.07
C ASP A 614 43.62 -31.14 -28.07
N THR A 615 43.24 -31.17 -26.80
CA THR A 615 44.01 -30.53 -25.74
C THR A 615 44.92 -31.59 -25.13
N TRP A 616 46.19 -31.54 -25.50
CA TRP A 616 47.22 -32.41 -24.93
C TRP A 616 47.71 -31.86 -23.58
N VAL A 617 47.80 -32.74 -22.59
CA VAL A 617 48.38 -32.46 -21.28
C VAL A 617 49.76 -33.13 -21.24
N SER A 618 50.83 -32.34 -21.26
CA SER A 618 52.20 -32.86 -21.11
C SER A 618 52.79 -32.52 -19.74
N TRP A 619 53.73 -33.32 -19.26
CA TRP A 619 54.34 -33.10 -17.94
C TRP A 619 55.86 -33.33 -17.94
N ARG A 620 56.51 -32.90 -16.85
CA ARG A 620 57.97 -32.93 -16.70
C ARG A 620 58.38 -33.99 -15.66
N SER A 621 59.64 -33.93 -15.24
CA SER A 621 60.28 -34.95 -14.40
C SER A 621 59.65 -35.11 -13.02
N GLY A 622 59.01 -34.08 -12.47
CA GLY A 622 58.33 -34.15 -11.17
C GLY A 622 57.12 -35.07 -11.25
N THR A 623 56.22 -34.82 -12.19
CA THR A 623 55.04 -35.69 -12.39
C THR A 623 55.44 -37.06 -12.90
N ALA A 624 56.43 -37.16 -13.80
CA ALA A 624 56.88 -38.44 -14.37
C ALA A 624 57.38 -39.44 -13.29
N ARG A 625 57.91 -38.95 -12.17
CA ARG A 625 58.35 -39.78 -11.04
C ARG A 625 57.19 -40.29 -10.18
N LEU A 626 56.14 -39.51 -10.05
CA LEU A 626 55.03 -39.78 -9.12
C LEU A 626 53.87 -40.51 -9.78
N LEU A 627 53.60 -40.21 -11.05
CA LEU A 627 52.44 -40.72 -11.77
C LEU A 627 52.42 -42.25 -11.84
N PRO A 628 53.50 -42.98 -12.20
CA PRO A 628 53.49 -44.45 -12.18
C PRO A 628 53.20 -45.04 -10.80
N ARG A 629 53.70 -44.40 -9.74
CA ARG A 629 53.45 -44.81 -8.34
C ARG A 629 52.00 -44.58 -7.93
N LEU A 630 51.38 -43.48 -8.39
CA LEU A 630 49.97 -43.19 -8.15
C LEU A 630 49.04 -44.15 -8.90
N LEU A 631 49.43 -44.57 -10.11
CA LEU A 631 48.67 -45.54 -10.89
C LEU A 631 48.69 -46.91 -10.23
N ALA A 632 49.80 -47.29 -9.60
CA ALA A 632 49.96 -48.54 -8.85
C ALA A 632 49.54 -49.80 -9.65
N GLY A 633 49.89 -49.82 -10.95
CA GLY A 633 49.59 -50.93 -11.87
C GLY A 633 48.19 -50.92 -12.49
N ARG A 634 47.34 -49.93 -12.19
CA ARG A 634 46.06 -49.73 -12.89
C ARG A 634 46.30 -49.46 -14.37
N THR A 635 45.47 -50.04 -15.23
CA THR A 635 45.55 -49.87 -16.69
C THR A 635 44.35 -49.15 -17.30
N ARG A 636 43.29 -48.89 -16.52
CA ARG A 636 42.06 -48.23 -16.99
C ARG A 636 41.31 -47.44 -15.91
N GLY A 637 40.53 -46.45 -16.34
CA GLY A 637 39.65 -45.61 -15.50
C GLY A 637 40.30 -44.29 -15.05
N PRO A 638 39.66 -43.50 -14.15
CA PRO A 638 40.14 -42.17 -13.80
C PRO A 638 41.52 -42.17 -13.10
N VAL A 639 42.40 -41.24 -13.50
CA VAL A 639 43.75 -41.11 -12.90
C VAL A 639 43.64 -40.71 -11.42
N PHE A 640 42.91 -39.64 -11.13
CA PHE A 640 42.72 -39.10 -9.78
C PHE A 640 41.40 -39.55 -9.17
N LEU A 641 41.48 -40.37 -8.12
CA LEU A 641 40.32 -40.93 -7.44
C LEU A 641 40.06 -40.26 -6.10
N SER A 642 38.80 -40.21 -5.67
CA SER A 642 38.42 -39.79 -4.32
C SER A 642 38.80 -40.83 -3.27
N ASP A 643 38.96 -40.41 -2.01
CA ASP A 643 39.36 -41.32 -0.91
C ASP A 643 38.35 -42.42 -0.59
N ARG A 644 37.06 -42.11 -0.76
CA ARG A 644 35.94 -42.99 -0.41
C ARG A 644 35.19 -43.45 -1.65
N ARG A 645 34.61 -44.65 -1.56
CA ARG A 645 33.64 -45.12 -2.55
C ARG A 645 32.35 -44.30 -2.46
N PRO A 646 31.68 -44.00 -3.58
CA PRO A 646 30.39 -43.34 -3.56
C PRO A 646 29.36 -44.20 -2.82
N GLY A 647 28.48 -43.55 -2.06
CA GLY A 647 27.37 -44.23 -1.38
C GLY A 647 26.24 -44.63 -2.35
N PRO A 648 25.37 -45.57 -1.96
CA PRO A 648 24.37 -46.19 -2.85
C PRO A 648 23.34 -45.22 -3.45
N ALA A 649 23.14 -44.04 -2.83
CA ALA A 649 22.18 -43.04 -3.30
C ALA A 649 22.73 -42.10 -4.41
N ARG A 650 24.02 -42.18 -4.76
CA ARG A 650 24.66 -41.35 -5.80
C ARG A 650 25.70 -42.16 -6.55
N THR A 651 25.25 -43.07 -7.41
CA THR A 651 26.12 -43.82 -8.31
C THR A 651 26.60 -42.88 -9.43
N PRO A 652 27.91 -42.59 -9.53
CA PRO A 652 28.45 -41.83 -10.66
C PRO A 652 28.28 -42.62 -11.96
N GLU A 653 28.42 -41.92 -13.10
CA GLU A 653 28.55 -42.57 -14.41
C GLU A 653 29.65 -43.63 -14.39
N ALA A 654 29.46 -44.70 -15.16
CA ALA A 654 30.41 -45.82 -15.20
C ALA A 654 31.83 -45.36 -15.63
N SER A 655 31.92 -44.34 -16.48
CA SER A 655 33.17 -43.71 -16.93
C SER A 655 33.91 -42.91 -15.84
N ASP A 656 33.23 -42.53 -14.77
CA ASP A 656 33.80 -41.82 -13.63
C ASP A 656 34.11 -42.75 -12.44
N LEU A 657 33.96 -44.06 -12.62
CA LEU A 657 34.29 -45.07 -11.63
C LEU A 657 35.55 -45.84 -12.04
N CYS A 658 36.48 -45.99 -11.10
CA CYS A 658 37.60 -46.88 -11.31
C CYS A 658 37.14 -48.34 -11.21
N PRO A 659 37.34 -49.16 -12.26
CA PRO A 659 36.86 -50.53 -12.27
C PRO A 659 37.56 -51.41 -11.22
N ASP A 660 38.81 -51.10 -10.88
CA ASP A 660 39.59 -51.93 -9.95
C ASP A 660 39.31 -51.58 -8.48
N THR A 661 39.00 -50.32 -8.18
CA THR A 661 38.86 -49.85 -6.79
C THR A 661 37.42 -49.50 -6.40
N GLY A 662 36.53 -49.30 -7.37
CA GLY A 662 35.16 -48.81 -7.16
C GLY A 662 35.08 -47.36 -6.64
N ARG A 663 36.21 -46.63 -6.63
CA ARG A 663 36.25 -45.22 -6.23
C ARG A 663 35.94 -44.35 -7.43
N ARG A 664 35.33 -43.19 -7.16
CA ARG A 664 34.97 -42.23 -8.21
C ARG A 664 36.10 -41.27 -8.54
N ARG A 665 36.02 -40.61 -9.71
CA ARG A 665 36.86 -39.48 -10.09
C ARG A 665 36.81 -38.37 -9.04
N LEU A 666 37.96 -37.77 -8.77
CA LEU A 666 38.08 -36.62 -7.88
C LEU A 666 37.42 -35.39 -8.51
N SER A 667 36.46 -34.77 -7.81
CA SER A 667 35.79 -33.57 -8.31
C SER A 667 36.65 -32.32 -8.16
N TYR A 668 36.38 -31.31 -8.99
CA TYR A 668 37.05 -30.02 -8.91
C TYR A 668 36.90 -29.38 -7.53
N GLU A 669 35.69 -29.37 -6.96
CA GLU A 669 35.45 -28.74 -5.65
C GLU A 669 36.25 -29.42 -4.55
N ARG A 670 36.35 -30.75 -4.59
CA ARG A 670 37.12 -31.48 -3.59
C ARG A 670 38.62 -31.25 -3.75
N ALA A 671 39.13 -31.25 -4.99
CA ALA A 671 40.53 -30.94 -5.27
C ALA A 671 40.89 -29.50 -4.82
N GLU A 672 40.03 -28.52 -5.12
CA GLU A 672 40.18 -27.11 -4.74
C GLU A 672 40.18 -26.96 -3.21
N TYR A 673 39.26 -27.64 -2.52
CA TYR A 673 39.19 -27.64 -1.06
C TYR A 673 40.47 -28.18 -0.42
N LEU A 674 40.98 -29.32 -0.90
CA LEU A 674 42.19 -29.96 -0.35
C LEU A 674 43.41 -29.05 -0.54
N PHE A 675 43.54 -28.41 -1.70
CA PHE A 675 44.63 -27.49 -1.96
C PHE A 675 44.57 -26.24 -1.09
N LYS A 676 43.38 -25.62 -0.95
CA LYS A 676 43.18 -24.48 -0.04
C LYS A 676 43.50 -24.86 1.40
N GLN A 677 43.04 -26.01 1.86
CA GLN A 677 43.26 -26.47 3.23
C GLN A 677 44.75 -26.67 3.51
N ALA A 678 45.47 -27.32 2.59
CA ALA A 678 46.91 -27.59 2.76
C ALA A 678 47.78 -26.33 2.67
N THR A 679 47.39 -25.35 1.84
CA THR A 679 48.14 -24.10 1.65
C THR A 679 47.68 -22.96 2.55
N ARG A 680 46.65 -23.18 3.37
CA ARG A 680 46.15 -22.20 4.34
C ARG A 680 47.22 -21.61 5.26
N PRO A 681 48.20 -22.41 5.77
CA PRO A 681 49.30 -21.87 6.58
C PRO A 681 50.30 -21.02 5.78
N LEU A 682 50.36 -21.20 4.46
CA LEU A 682 51.29 -20.51 3.56
C LEU A 682 50.71 -19.20 3.01
N ASP A 683 49.38 -19.06 3.01
CA ASP A 683 48.69 -17.85 2.54
C ASP A 683 48.62 -16.79 3.64
N PRO A 684 49.20 -15.58 3.45
CA PRO A 684 49.13 -14.50 4.43
C PRO A 684 47.69 -14.11 4.81
N ALA A 685 46.74 -14.26 3.88
CA ALA A 685 45.31 -14.00 4.13
C ALA A 685 44.62 -15.12 4.93
N ARG A 686 45.29 -16.26 5.13
CA ARG A 686 44.77 -17.48 5.78
C ARG A 686 43.52 -18.08 5.13
N ASP A 687 43.28 -17.77 3.86
CA ASP A 687 42.18 -18.32 3.06
C ASP A 687 42.61 -19.55 2.23
N GLY A 688 43.92 -19.69 2.00
CA GLY A 688 44.52 -20.76 1.21
C GLY A 688 44.51 -20.45 -0.27
N TYR A 689 45.51 -20.96 -0.99
CA TYR A 689 45.65 -20.71 -2.42
C TYR A 689 44.62 -21.52 -3.24
N THR A 690 44.20 -20.96 -4.37
CA THR A 690 43.31 -21.63 -5.34
C THR A 690 44.11 -22.44 -6.35
N LEU A 691 43.56 -23.55 -6.85
CA LEU A 691 44.26 -24.41 -7.83
C LEU A 691 44.66 -23.65 -9.10
N ARG A 692 43.92 -22.60 -9.44
CA ARG A 692 44.20 -21.74 -10.61
C ARG A 692 45.54 -20.99 -10.49
N ARG A 693 46.05 -20.77 -9.27
CA ARG A 693 47.35 -20.10 -9.04
C ARG A 693 48.55 -21.00 -9.28
N LEU A 694 48.37 -22.33 -9.35
CA LEU A 694 49.45 -23.27 -9.69
C LEU A 694 49.87 -23.17 -11.15
N LYS A 695 49.01 -22.63 -12.02
CA LYS A 695 49.34 -22.45 -13.43
C LYS A 695 50.44 -21.39 -13.55
N PRO A 696 51.59 -21.73 -14.17
CA PRO A 696 52.67 -20.77 -14.34
C PRO A 696 52.19 -19.57 -15.16
N ALA A 697 52.79 -18.39 -14.90
CA ALA A 697 52.57 -17.24 -15.76
C ALA A 697 52.91 -17.61 -17.21
N PRO A 698 52.14 -17.12 -18.21
CA PRO A 698 52.52 -17.29 -19.61
C PRO A 698 53.94 -16.72 -19.77
N ARG A 699 54.89 -17.53 -20.24
CA ARG A 699 56.20 -17.00 -20.64
C ARG A 699 55.94 -16.10 -21.84
N ASP A 700 56.31 -14.83 -21.74
CA ASP A 700 56.43 -13.97 -22.91
C ASP A 700 57.33 -14.69 -23.92
N ARG A 701 56.77 -14.96 -25.09
CA ARG A 701 57.49 -15.47 -26.25
C ARG A 701 57.93 -14.30 -27.10
#